data_AF-A0A8C5QY28-F1
#
_entry.id   AF-A0A8C5QY28-F1
#
_cell.length_a   1.000
_cell.length_b   1.000
_cell.length_c   1.000
_cell.angle_alpha   90.00
_cell.angle_beta   90.00
_cell.angle_gamma   90.00
#
_symmetry.space_group_name_H-M   'P 1'
#
loop_
_entity.id
_entity.type
_entity.pdbx_description
1 polymer ?
#
loop_
_entity_poly.entity_id
_entity_poly.type
_entity_poly.pdbx_seq_one_letter_code
_entity_poly.pdbx_strand_id
1 'polypeptide(L)'
;MELTATSSSMSLSCVLCGRQDDCPEKYGEKKTYQEHGLTLHYNCLLLSSGIWQRGDENQGIYGFLVKDIKKEVNRAKKLNCCICKRRGASIGCVVPKCRRSYHYPCGIEKECIFQFIESFRSYCWDHRPVQNIHSSLVGGSSTCTICLETVEHSPSYRYLHSPCCKSSWYHRDCLQYQALSAGLYFFRCTVCNNKERFQNEMLQMGICIPERDASWELEENAFHELLEQYERCDVEKCVCPNGRNYNKSESKWEIVRCQCCGSSGTHMACSSLEGLSQNWECLDCQHIVCSPGKRSHPAALSPSKALGRLSYGMGQPSPKFPRMSTNSQRNVVLRPNNRTVSDLLQDLKLQICRDSICSLLVQKESIWESSIKAFRKSSFDPCSTLRVKFSEYNLRRANQHQGVPATEYFSLLLKALESSVVFEGSELKNLSMNPDALADNLYYEAGRMVALSLVHGGPAPGFFSNTLFYCLIHDPQYVRPVLDDVADLDVSQAIQMIQSCNRIQMLKSAVNKYFDYLQNTGSLRLVTSVSDKVLLVKDMLAYHVVRRVQQPLESFKRGLQTLGVLEKIKARPTAFWSVLCMKPEKLTARVMTNLFKVVDPPDPHSNSQCCSTSFWDDYLEDTEGQKNEIKSLHTARYKVYYCRGHLHITTIKRTASQCSCATSSICSTELWKG
;
A
#
# COMPACT_ATOMS: atom_id res chain seq x y z
N MET A 1 -13.53 -54.14 -42.87
CA MET A 1 -12.14 -53.81 -42.50
C MET A 1 -11.84 -52.51 -43.22
N GLU A 2 -11.52 -51.39 -42.59
CA GLU A 2 -10.95 -51.14 -41.28
C GLU A 2 -11.37 -49.75 -40.80
N LEU A 3 -11.65 -49.66 -39.51
CA LEU A 3 -12.01 -48.46 -38.78
C LEU A 3 -10.78 -47.54 -38.67
N THR A 4 -10.82 -46.34 -39.24
CA THR A 4 -9.91 -45.27 -38.84
C THR A 4 -10.51 -44.57 -37.63
N ALA A 5 -10.04 -45.01 -36.46
CA ALA A 5 -10.31 -44.36 -35.18
C ALA A 5 -9.81 -42.91 -35.22
N THR A 6 -10.73 -41.96 -35.07
CA THR A 6 -10.42 -40.58 -34.71
C THR A 6 -9.81 -40.60 -33.31
N SER A 7 -8.55 -40.16 -33.19
CA SER A 7 -7.85 -40.08 -31.92
C SER A 7 -8.54 -39.06 -31.01
N SER A 8 -9.35 -39.54 -30.07
CA SER A 8 -9.83 -38.73 -28.96
C SER A 8 -8.64 -38.12 -28.24
N SER A 9 -8.62 -36.80 -28.04
CA SER A 9 -7.65 -36.14 -27.17
C SER A 9 -7.77 -36.74 -25.76
N MET A 10 -6.87 -37.66 -25.40
CA MET A 10 -6.89 -38.25 -24.07
C MET A 10 -6.61 -37.14 -23.06
N SER A 11 -7.64 -36.68 -22.34
CA SER A 11 -7.47 -35.66 -21.32
C SER A 11 -6.61 -36.23 -20.18
N LEU A 12 -5.35 -35.81 -20.14
CA LEU A 12 -4.40 -36.32 -19.15
C LEU A 12 -4.81 -35.86 -17.75
N SER A 13 -4.71 -36.74 -16.76
CA SER A 13 -5.03 -36.42 -15.38
C SER A 13 -3.93 -35.56 -14.74
N CYS A 14 -4.30 -34.61 -13.88
CA CYS A 14 -3.31 -33.88 -13.10
C CYS A 14 -2.51 -34.83 -12.20
N VAL A 15 -1.18 -34.76 -12.24
CA VAL A 15 -0.30 -35.68 -11.50
C VAL A 15 -0.33 -35.53 -9.98
N LEU A 16 -0.89 -34.42 -9.47
CA LEU A 16 -1.04 -34.16 -8.03
C LEU A 16 -2.41 -34.61 -7.50
N CYS A 17 -3.52 -34.25 -8.18
CA CYS A 17 -4.86 -34.57 -7.69
C CYS A 17 -5.51 -35.80 -8.36
N GLY A 18 -4.97 -36.26 -9.47
CA GLY A 18 -5.49 -37.40 -10.25
C GLY A 18 -6.77 -37.12 -11.03
N ARG A 19 -7.26 -35.87 -11.08
CA ARG A 19 -8.49 -35.50 -11.81
C ARG A 19 -8.22 -35.10 -13.25
N GLN A 20 -9.21 -35.35 -14.10
CA GLN A 20 -9.22 -34.95 -15.50
C GLN A 20 -9.93 -33.62 -15.74
N ASP A 21 -10.78 -33.18 -14.83
CA ASP A 21 -11.55 -31.93 -14.90
C ASP A 21 -10.65 -30.73 -15.22
N ASP A 22 -11.09 -29.85 -16.13
CA ASP A 22 -10.44 -28.58 -16.41
C ASP A 22 -11.42 -27.45 -16.11
N CYS A 23 -11.39 -26.97 -14.87
CA CYS A 23 -12.21 -25.86 -14.41
C CYS A 23 -11.26 -24.82 -13.81
N PRO A 24 -10.76 -23.88 -14.63
CA PRO A 24 -9.77 -22.89 -14.22
C PRO A 24 -10.24 -22.03 -13.02
N GLU A 25 -11.54 -21.77 -12.92
CA GLU A 25 -12.13 -20.98 -11.85
C GLU A 25 -12.04 -21.68 -10.49
N LYS A 26 -12.14 -23.02 -10.48
CA LYS A 26 -12.09 -23.82 -9.25
C LYS A 26 -10.67 -24.29 -8.95
N TYR A 27 -9.97 -24.83 -9.94
CA TYR A 27 -8.71 -25.56 -9.77
C TYR A 27 -7.47 -24.81 -10.28
N GLY A 28 -7.66 -23.64 -10.89
CA GLY A 28 -6.61 -22.94 -11.64
C GLY A 28 -6.39 -23.59 -13.00
N GLU A 29 -5.68 -22.88 -13.89
CA GLU A 29 -5.37 -23.35 -15.26
C GLU A 29 -4.79 -24.77 -15.21
N LYS A 30 -5.35 -25.67 -16.03
CA LYS A 30 -4.78 -26.99 -16.26
C LYS A 30 -3.90 -26.96 -17.48
N LYS A 31 -2.62 -27.32 -17.33
CA LYS A 31 -1.66 -27.33 -18.44
C LYS A 31 -0.90 -28.63 -18.52
N THR A 32 -0.64 -29.07 -19.74
CA THR A 32 0.18 -30.24 -20.05
C THR A 32 1.51 -29.79 -20.63
N TYR A 33 2.60 -30.18 -19.96
CA TYR A 33 3.98 -29.90 -20.35
C TYR A 33 4.56 -31.17 -20.97
N GLN A 34 4.43 -31.30 -22.30
CA GLN A 34 4.81 -32.52 -23.03
C GLN A 34 6.30 -32.86 -22.85
N GLU A 35 7.18 -31.85 -22.91
CA GLU A 35 8.63 -31.99 -22.73
C GLU A 35 9.04 -32.60 -21.38
N HIS A 36 8.14 -32.56 -20.39
CA HIS A 36 8.41 -33.05 -19.05
C HIS A 36 7.53 -34.22 -18.64
N GLY A 37 6.54 -34.58 -19.47
CA GLY A 37 5.53 -35.60 -19.19
C GLY A 37 4.67 -35.27 -17.97
N LEU A 38 4.30 -34.00 -17.78
CA LEU A 38 3.55 -33.54 -16.61
C LEU A 38 2.27 -32.83 -17.02
N THR A 39 1.15 -33.18 -16.37
CA THR A 39 -0.11 -32.42 -16.44
C THR A 39 -0.45 -31.93 -15.03
N LEU A 40 -0.70 -30.63 -14.89
CA LEU A 40 -0.84 -29.97 -13.58
C LEU A 40 -2.01 -28.99 -13.61
N HIS A 41 -2.82 -29.00 -12.54
CA HIS A 41 -3.63 -27.84 -12.18
C HIS A 41 -2.77 -26.85 -11.42
N TYR A 42 -2.90 -25.58 -11.77
CA TYR A 42 -2.13 -24.51 -11.17
C TYR A 42 -2.28 -24.45 -9.64
N ASN A 43 -3.50 -24.48 -9.10
CA ASN A 43 -3.70 -24.38 -7.65
C ASN A 43 -3.26 -25.65 -6.90
N CYS A 44 -3.28 -26.82 -7.57
CA CYS A 44 -2.73 -28.04 -6.99
C CYS A 44 -1.22 -27.89 -6.77
N LEU A 45 -0.50 -27.32 -7.74
CA LEU A 45 0.93 -27.08 -7.65
C LEU A 45 1.24 -26.00 -6.60
N LEU A 46 0.59 -24.84 -6.72
CA LEU A 46 0.84 -23.67 -5.87
C LEU A 46 0.67 -23.98 -4.38
N LEU A 47 -0.39 -24.69 -4.00
CA LEU A 47 -0.73 -24.96 -2.60
C LEU A 47 -0.05 -26.22 -2.03
N SER A 48 0.67 -26.99 -2.85
CA SER A 48 1.38 -28.20 -2.42
C SER A 48 2.43 -27.90 -1.33
N SER A 49 2.40 -28.63 -0.21
CA SER A 49 3.12 -28.22 1.00
C SER A 49 4.64 -28.41 0.95
N GLY A 50 5.17 -29.23 0.03
CA GLY A 50 6.59 -29.57 -0.02
C GLY A 50 7.37 -28.94 -1.20
N ILE A 51 6.82 -27.92 -1.85
CA ILE A 51 7.42 -27.29 -3.04
C ILE A 51 7.51 -25.76 -2.92
N TRP A 52 8.52 -25.19 -3.57
CA TRP A 52 8.91 -23.77 -3.52
C TRP A 52 9.28 -23.25 -4.91
N GLN A 53 8.99 -21.98 -5.20
CA GLN A 53 9.42 -21.32 -6.45
C GLN A 53 10.87 -20.85 -6.27
N ARG A 54 11.79 -21.62 -6.82
CA ARG A 54 13.24 -21.33 -6.79
C ARG A 54 13.82 -21.00 -8.16
N GLY A 55 13.03 -21.13 -9.23
CA GLY A 55 13.44 -20.74 -10.57
C GLY A 55 13.20 -19.27 -10.82
N ASP A 56 14.00 -18.69 -11.71
CA ASP A 56 13.77 -17.37 -12.29
C ASP A 56 12.50 -17.37 -13.17
N GLU A 57 12.02 -16.20 -13.60
CA GLU A 57 10.73 -16.03 -14.31
C GLU A 57 10.58 -16.92 -15.56
N ASN A 58 11.70 -17.23 -16.23
CA ASN A 58 11.74 -18.06 -17.44
C ASN A 58 12.12 -19.53 -17.20
N GLN A 59 12.29 -19.95 -15.94
CA GLN A 59 12.74 -21.30 -15.60
C GLN A 59 11.63 -22.15 -14.96
N GLY A 60 11.40 -23.33 -15.57
CA GLY A 60 10.47 -24.32 -15.06
C GLY A 60 9.00 -23.98 -15.34
N ILE A 61 8.11 -24.42 -14.46
CA ILE A 61 6.66 -24.29 -14.61
C ILE A 61 6.17 -23.29 -13.57
N TYR A 62 5.82 -22.06 -13.97
CA TYR A 62 5.45 -20.95 -13.08
C TYR A 62 6.51 -20.68 -11.98
N GLY A 63 7.80 -20.69 -12.35
CA GLY A 63 8.93 -20.54 -11.40
C GLY A 63 9.22 -21.77 -10.52
N PHE A 64 8.44 -22.85 -10.65
CA PHE A 64 8.74 -24.13 -10.01
C PHE A 64 9.63 -25.00 -10.90
N LEU A 65 10.83 -25.33 -10.42
CA LEU A 65 11.74 -26.19 -11.14
C LEU A 65 11.14 -27.60 -11.31
N VAL A 66 11.19 -28.14 -12.53
CA VAL A 66 10.62 -29.46 -12.88
C VAL A 66 11.12 -30.57 -11.95
N LYS A 67 12.40 -30.50 -11.55
CA LYS A 67 13.00 -31.44 -10.58
C LYS A 67 12.29 -31.40 -9.22
N ASP A 68 11.88 -30.23 -8.75
CA ASP A 68 11.21 -30.03 -7.47
C ASP A 68 9.74 -30.44 -7.57
N ILE A 69 9.10 -30.22 -8.72
CA ILE A 69 7.75 -30.74 -9.01
C ILE A 69 7.74 -32.27 -8.93
N LYS A 70 8.68 -32.93 -9.61
CA LYS A 70 8.80 -34.40 -9.57
C LYS A 70 9.06 -34.92 -8.16
N LYS A 71 9.90 -34.23 -7.37
CA LYS A 71 10.12 -34.55 -5.94
C LYS A 71 8.84 -34.41 -5.12
N GLU A 72 8.08 -33.35 -5.34
CA GLU A 72 6.83 -33.10 -4.62
C GLU A 72 5.76 -34.14 -4.97
N VAL A 73 5.62 -34.50 -6.24
CA VAL A 73 4.74 -35.58 -6.70
C VAL A 73 5.11 -36.90 -6.00
N ASN A 74 6.40 -37.22 -5.92
CA ASN A 74 6.87 -38.43 -5.24
C ASN A 74 6.64 -38.41 -3.73
N ARG A 75 6.74 -37.24 -3.08
CA ARG A 75 6.37 -37.07 -1.67
C ARG A 75 4.87 -37.27 -1.48
N ALA A 76 4.05 -36.61 -2.30
CA ALA A 76 2.59 -36.66 -2.23
C ALA A 76 2.05 -38.08 -2.46
N LYS A 77 2.68 -38.88 -3.33
CA LYS A 77 2.33 -40.31 -3.55
C LYS A 77 2.41 -41.16 -2.27
N LYS A 78 3.18 -40.75 -1.26
CA LYS A 78 3.28 -41.44 0.03
C LYS A 78 2.19 -41.03 1.03
N LEU A 79 1.40 -40.00 0.71
CA LEU A 79 0.37 -39.45 1.57
C LEU A 79 -1.03 -39.80 1.03
N ASN A 80 -1.91 -40.19 1.96
CA ASN A 80 -3.31 -40.48 1.64
C ASN A 80 -4.18 -39.25 1.90
N CYS A 81 -5.12 -39.02 0.99
CA CYS A 81 -6.13 -37.97 1.16
C CYS A 81 -7.10 -38.38 2.26
N CYS A 82 -7.30 -37.53 3.26
CA CYS A 82 -8.19 -37.82 4.38
C CYS A 82 -9.67 -37.88 3.96
N ILE A 83 -9.99 -37.36 2.78
CA ILE A 83 -11.34 -37.28 2.22
C ILE A 83 -11.60 -38.48 1.31
N CYS A 84 -10.91 -38.57 0.15
CA CYS A 84 -11.15 -39.62 -0.85
C CYS A 84 -10.34 -40.90 -0.63
N LYS A 85 -9.46 -40.94 0.38
CA LYS A 85 -8.58 -42.08 0.75
C LYS A 85 -7.54 -42.51 -0.29
N ARG A 86 -7.50 -41.88 -1.47
CA ARG A 86 -6.49 -42.14 -2.51
C ARG A 86 -5.15 -41.45 -2.19
N ARG A 87 -4.06 -41.98 -2.76
CA ARG A 87 -2.70 -41.42 -2.65
C ARG A 87 -2.57 -40.11 -3.42
N GLY A 88 -1.51 -39.33 -3.17
CA GLY A 88 -1.22 -38.07 -3.87
C GLY A 88 -1.62 -36.81 -3.11
N ALA A 89 -1.96 -36.90 -1.83
CA ALA A 89 -2.44 -35.77 -1.05
C ALA A 89 -1.30 -34.78 -0.70
N SER A 90 -1.02 -33.86 -1.62
CA SER A 90 0.12 -32.93 -1.52
C SER A 90 -0.10 -31.79 -0.52
N ILE A 91 -1.35 -31.47 -0.15
CA ILE A 91 -1.66 -30.33 0.72
C ILE A 91 -1.98 -30.82 2.13
N GLY A 92 -1.29 -30.26 3.12
CA GLY A 92 -1.54 -30.51 4.54
C GLY A 92 -2.19 -29.31 5.25
N CYS A 93 -2.94 -29.60 6.31
CA CYS A 93 -3.42 -28.56 7.22
C CYS A 93 -2.24 -27.89 7.94
N VAL A 94 -2.26 -26.56 8.04
CA VAL A 94 -1.18 -25.74 8.62
C VAL A 94 -1.08 -25.90 10.15
N VAL A 95 -2.15 -26.31 10.81
CA VAL A 95 -2.21 -26.49 12.27
C VAL A 95 -1.23 -27.60 12.70
N PRO A 96 -0.24 -27.32 13.57
CA PRO A 96 0.84 -28.27 13.88
C PRO A 96 0.40 -29.66 14.37
N LYS A 97 -0.72 -29.73 15.11
CA LYS A 97 -1.27 -31.00 15.62
C LYS A 97 -2.14 -31.74 14.60
N CYS A 98 -2.50 -31.09 13.49
CA CYS A 98 -3.34 -31.68 12.45
C CYS A 98 -2.50 -32.44 11.45
N ARG A 99 -2.71 -33.75 11.32
CA ARG A 99 -2.02 -34.60 10.34
C ARG A 99 -2.80 -34.79 9.04
N ARG A 100 -3.89 -34.03 8.85
CA ARG A 100 -4.74 -34.20 7.67
C ARG A 100 -4.05 -33.67 6.42
N SER A 101 -3.87 -34.55 5.46
CA SER A 101 -3.50 -34.24 4.08
C SER A 101 -4.68 -34.49 3.14
N TYR A 102 -4.81 -33.68 2.11
CA TYR A 102 -5.88 -33.80 1.10
C TYR A 102 -5.40 -33.30 -0.26
N HIS A 103 -6.09 -33.73 -1.32
CA HIS A 103 -5.96 -33.09 -2.63
C HIS A 103 -6.65 -31.73 -2.62
N TYR A 104 -6.19 -30.79 -3.44
CA TYR A 104 -6.82 -29.48 -3.55
C TYR A 104 -8.33 -29.57 -3.90
N PRO A 105 -8.75 -30.32 -4.95
CA PRO A 105 -10.18 -30.43 -5.28
C PRO A 105 -11.02 -31.05 -4.16
N CYS A 106 -10.50 -32.09 -3.50
CA CYS A 106 -11.19 -32.71 -2.37
C CYS A 106 -11.34 -31.71 -1.21
N GLY A 107 -10.32 -30.89 -0.95
CA GLY A 107 -10.41 -29.87 0.08
C GLY A 107 -11.48 -28.83 -0.24
N ILE A 108 -11.60 -28.37 -1.49
CA ILE A 108 -12.68 -27.46 -1.91
C ILE A 108 -14.06 -28.09 -1.66
N GLU A 109 -14.27 -29.34 -2.09
CA GLU A 109 -15.54 -30.08 -1.87
C GLU A 109 -15.87 -30.28 -0.40
N LYS A 110 -14.84 -30.35 0.45
CA LYS A 110 -14.99 -30.49 1.90
C LYS A 110 -14.93 -29.15 2.63
N GLU A 111 -15.02 -28.02 1.91
CA GLU A 111 -15.07 -26.67 2.47
C GLU A 111 -13.81 -26.30 3.29
N CYS A 112 -12.64 -26.80 2.87
CA CYS A 112 -11.33 -26.34 3.35
C CYS A 112 -11.06 -24.90 2.88
N ILE A 113 -10.27 -24.16 3.66
CA ILE A 113 -9.81 -22.81 3.30
C ILE A 113 -8.35 -22.87 2.86
N PHE A 114 -8.05 -22.25 1.73
CA PHE A 114 -6.71 -22.10 1.17
C PHE A 114 -6.42 -20.61 1.05
N GLN A 115 -5.41 -20.11 1.75
CA GLN A 115 -5.03 -18.70 1.71
C GLN A 115 -4.01 -18.49 0.59
N PHE A 116 -4.29 -17.55 -0.32
CA PHE A 116 -3.40 -17.16 -1.43
C PHE A 116 -2.51 -15.97 -1.03
N ILE A 117 -2.06 -15.97 0.23
CA ILE A 117 -1.24 -14.91 0.83
C ILE A 117 -0.09 -15.52 1.63
N GLU A 118 0.98 -14.74 1.78
CA GLU A 118 2.16 -15.06 2.59
C GLU A 118 2.72 -16.47 2.31
N SER A 119 2.42 -17.41 3.21
CA SER A 119 2.97 -18.78 3.25
C SER A 119 1.99 -19.84 2.71
N PHE A 120 0.95 -19.41 1.99
CA PHE A 120 -0.03 -20.28 1.34
C PHE A 120 -0.70 -21.26 2.31
N ARG A 121 -1.14 -20.74 3.47
CA ARG A 121 -1.67 -21.57 4.55
C ARG A 121 -2.95 -22.28 4.12
N SER A 122 -3.01 -23.57 4.38
CA SER A 122 -4.17 -24.41 4.07
C SER A 122 -4.76 -24.95 5.36
N TYR A 123 -6.07 -24.88 5.51
CA TYR A 123 -6.79 -25.31 6.71
C TYR A 123 -7.80 -26.41 6.34
N CYS A 124 -7.83 -27.49 7.12
CA CYS A 124 -8.88 -28.50 6.94
C CYS A 124 -10.23 -27.96 7.42
N TRP A 125 -11.31 -28.65 7.08
CA TRP A 125 -12.67 -28.28 7.49
C TRP A 125 -12.82 -28.02 9.00
N ASP A 126 -12.16 -28.75 9.89
CA ASP A 126 -12.24 -28.47 11.35
C ASP A 126 -11.41 -27.27 11.83
N HIS A 127 -10.42 -26.84 11.07
CA HIS A 127 -9.46 -25.79 11.46
C HIS A 127 -9.57 -24.54 10.59
N ARG A 128 -10.56 -24.48 9.69
CA ARG A 128 -10.76 -23.35 8.80
C ARG A 128 -11.10 -22.10 9.63
N PRO A 129 -10.57 -20.91 9.28
CA PRO A 129 -10.97 -19.69 9.95
C PRO A 129 -12.46 -19.41 9.69
N VAL A 130 -13.10 -18.75 10.66
CA VAL A 130 -14.47 -18.25 10.58
C VAL A 130 -14.42 -16.79 11.02
N GLN A 131 -15.17 -15.92 10.32
CA GLN A 131 -15.20 -14.50 10.63
C GLN A 131 -15.78 -14.27 12.04
N ASN A 132 -15.13 -13.41 12.81
CA ASN A 132 -15.61 -13.02 14.12
C ASN A 132 -16.59 -11.85 13.97
N ILE A 133 -17.88 -12.15 14.00
CA ILE A 133 -18.96 -11.19 13.79
C ILE A 133 -19.74 -11.02 15.10
N HIS A 134 -20.12 -9.78 15.40
CA HIS A 134 -20.95 -9.47 16.56
C HIS A 134 -22.31 -10.19 16.47
N SER A 135 -22.77 -10.80 17.56
CA SER A 135 -23.99 -11.63 17.60
C SER A 135 -25.24 -10.94 17.05
N SER A 136 -25.34 -9.61 17.20
CA SER A 136 -26.47 -8.82 16.68
C SER A 136 -26.57 -8.76 15.16
N LEU A 137 -25.52 -9.15 14.43
CA LEU A 137 -25.49 -9.18 12.96
C LEU A 137 -25.76 -10.59 12.42
N VAL A 138 -25.99 -11.57 13.28
CA VAL A 138 -26.23 -12.97 12.94
C VAL A 138 -27.72 -13.28 13.13
N GLY A 139 -28.30 -14.09 12.24
CA GLY A 139 -29.70 -14.54 12.39
C GLY A 139 -30.73 -13.77 11.58
N GLY A 140 -30.33 -13.18 10.45
CA GLY A 140 -31.21 -12.59 9.45
C GLY A 140 -30.85 -13.03 8.02
N SER A 141 -31.43 -12.37 7.03
CA SER A 141 -31.04 -12.50 5.64
C SER A 141 -31.01 -11.13 4.96
N SER A 142 -30.20 -11.01 3.92
CA SER A 142 -30.16 -9.82 3.06
C SER A 142 -29.96 -10.24 1.61
N THR A 143 -29.95 -9.27 0.70
CA THR A 143 -29.61 -9.50 -0.70
C THR A 143 -28.10 -9.42 -0.91
N CYS A 144 -27.52 -10.42 -1.56
CA CYS A 144 -26.14 -10.38 -2.03
C CYS A 144 -26.03 -9.32 -3.14
N THR A 145 -25.19 -8.30 -2.96
CA THR A 145 -25.10 -7.19 -3.94
C THR A 145 -24.36 -7.56 -5.23
N ILE A 146 -23.90 -8.81 -5.36
CA ILE A 146 -23.23 -9.32 -6.58
C ILE A 146 -24.23 -10.07 -7.48
N CYS A 147 -24.99 -11.03 -6.93
CA CYS A 147 -25.94 -11.84 -7.70
C CYS A 147 -27.42 -11.44 -7.49
N LEU A 148 -27.70 -10.53 -6.56
CA LEU A 148 -29.05 -10.11 -6.17
C LEU A 148 -29.95 -11.21 -5.57
N GLU A 149 -29.37 -12.36 -5.23
CA GLU A 149 -30.07 -13.44 -4.51
C GLU A 149 -29.96 -13.29 -2.98
N THR A 150 -30.79 -14.03 -2.25
CA THR A 150 -30.81 -14.01 -0.78
C THR A 150 -29.55 -14.65 -0.21
N VAL A 151 -28.95 -13.99 0.78
CA VAL A 151 -27.81 -14.48 1.56
C VAL A 151 -28.16 -14.49 3.05
N GLU A 152 -27.88 -15.60 3.71
CA GLU A 152 -28.10 -15.77 5.15
C GLU A 152 -26.99 -15.09 5.95
N HIS A 153 -27.36 -14.46 7.07
CA HIS A 153 -26.42 -13.83 8.00
C HIS A 153 -25.87 -14.89 8.97
N SER A 154 -25.07 -15.79 8.42
CA SER A 154 -24.44 -16.89 9.14
C SER A 154 -22.98 -17.02 8.72
N PRO A 155 -22.00 -16.64 9.57
CA PRO A 155 -20.59 -16.74 9.20
C PRO A 155 -20.21 -18.20 8.96
N SER A 156 -19.95 -18.55 7.71
CA SER A 156 -19.71 -19.93 7.30
C SER A 156 -18.74 -19.99 6.12
N TYR A 157 -18.47 -21.19 5.60
CA TYR A 157 -17.70 -21.30 4.37
C TYR A 157 -18.43 -20.60 3.20
N ARG A 158 -19.76 -20.69 3.15
CA ARG A 158 -20.56 -20.24 2.01
C ARG A 158 -20.92 -18.76 2.07
N TYR A 159 -21.00 -18.20 3.26
CA TYR A 159 -21.46 -16.82 3.47
C TYR A 159 -20.41 -16.01 4.22
N LEU A 160 -20.02 -14.89 3.61
CA LEU A 160 -19.00 -13.98 4.12
C LEU A 160 -19.59 -12.59 4.34
N HIS A 161 -19.19 -11.96 5.44
CA HIS A 161 -19.58 -10.61 5.84
C HIS A 161 -18.50 -9.60 5.45
N SER A 162 -18.95 -8.38 5.14
CA SER A 162 -18.07 -7.27 4.80
C SER A 162 -17.40 -6.65 6.03
N PRO A 163 -16.06 -6.59 6.11
CA PRO A 163 -15.36 -5.97 7.24
C PRO A 163 -15.51 -4.43 7.30
N CYS A 164 -16.00 -3.81 6.22
CA CYS A 164 -16.15 -2.36 6.10
C CYS A 164 -17.62 -1.89 6.11
N CYS A 165 -18.59 -2.80 6.01
CA CYS A 165 -20.02 -2.46 5.95
C CYS A 165 -20.82 -3.33 6.91
N LYS A 166 -21.60 -2.71 7.81
CA LYS A 166 -22.28 -3.41 8.92
C LYS A 166 -23.28 -4.47 8.44
N SER A 167 -24.00 -4.23 7.35
CA SER A 167 -25.12 -5.08 6.90
C SER A 167 -24.87 -5.80 5.57
N SER A 168 -23.63 -5.83 5.07
CA SER A 168 -23.35 -6.42 3.75
C SER A 168 -22.80 -7.85 3.88
N TRP A 169 -23.48 -8.78 3.21
CA TRP A 169 -23.16 -10.20 3.16
C TRP A 169 -23.09 -10.70 1.73
N TYR A 170 -22.31 -11.74 1.50
CA TYR A 170 -22.02 -12.25 0.16
C TYR A 170 -21.91 -13.77 0.14
N HIS A 171 -22.29 -14.37 -0.98
CA HIS A 171 -21.90 -15.74 -1.32
C HIS A 171 -20.40 -15.80 -1.60
N ARG A 172 -19.72 -16.82 -1.06
CA ARG A 172 -18.31 -17.11 -1.38
C ARG A 172 -18.10 -17.21 -2.89
N ASP A 173 -18.97 -17.92 -3.59
CA ASP A 173 -18.82 -18.14 -5.02
C ASP A 173 -18.96 -16.83 -5.80
N CYS A 174 -19.88 -15.96 -5.40
CA CYS A 174 -20.00 -14.62 -5.98
C CYS A 174 -18.74 -13.77 -5.74
N LEU A 175 -18.18 -13.81 -4.52
CA LEU A 175 -16.93 -13.11 -4.22
C LEU A 175 -15.75 -13.68 -5.01
N GLN A 176 -15.68 -15.00 -5.16
CA GLN A 176 -14.62 -15.66 -5.92
C GLN A 176 -14.71 -15.30 -7.40
N TYR A 177 -15.91 -15.31 -7.98
CA TYR A 177 -16.13 -14.88 -9.36
C TYR A 177 -15.79 -13.40 -9.55
N GLN A 178 -16.27 -12.54 -8.65
CA GLN A 178 -15.96 -11.11 -8.69
C GLN A 178 -14.45 -10.86 -8.56
N ALA A 179 -13.74 -11.58 -7.69
CA ALA A 179 -12.30 -11.46 -7.56
C ALA A 179 -11.56 -11.93 -8.82
N LEU A 180 -11.99 -13.03 -9.43
CA LEU A 180 -11.41 -13.52 -10.69
C LEU A 180 -11.63 -12.52 -11.83
N SER A 181 -12.80 -11.90 -11.91
CA SER A 181 -13.12 -10.92 -12.95
C SER A 181 -12.44 -9.57 -12.70
N ALA A 182 -12.46 -9.06 -11.47
CA ALA A 182 -11.95 -7.72 -11.15
C ALA A 182 -10.42 -7.65 -10.95
N GLY A 183 -9.80 -8.78 -10.63
CA GLY A 183 -8.37 -8.83 -10.30
C GLY A 183 -8.00 -8.00 -9.07
N LEU A 184 -6.70 -7.96 -8.76
CA LEU A 184 -6.18 -7.26 -7.58
C LEU A 184 -6.50 -5.76 -7.58
N TYR A 185 -6.58 -5.12 -8.75
CA TYR A 185 -6.74 -3.68 -8.82
C TYR A 185 -8.16 -3.21 -8.52
N PHE A 186 -9.17 -3.93 -9.02
CA PHE A 186 -10.56 -3.49 -8.96
C PHE A 186 -11.44 -4.29 -7.98
N PHE A 187 -10.96 -5.40 -7.42
CA PHE A 187 -11.72 -6.14 -6.41
C PHE A 187 -11.82 -5.34 -5.10
N ARG A 188 -13.01 -4.81 -4.80
CA ARG A 188 -13.30 -3.94 -3.65
C ARG A 188 -14.73 -4.16 -3.18
N CYS A 189 -15.05 -3.68 -1.98
CA CYS A 189 -16.41 -3.76 -1.47
C CYS A 189 -17.39 -3.05 -2.41
N THR A 190 -18.40 -3.79 -2.91
CA THR A 190 -19.44 -3.27 -3.83
C THR A 190 -20.31 -2.17 -3.22
N VAL A 191 -20.31 -2.03 -1.88
CA VAL A 191 -21.15 -1.08 -1.17
C VAL A 191 -20.43 0.24 -0.88
N CYS A 192 -19.17 0.19 -0.41
CA CYS A 192 -18.45 1.38 0.04
C CYS A 192 -17.13 1.64 -0.70
N ASN A 193 -16.79 0.82 -1.70
CA ASN A 193 -15.53 0.89 -2.45
C ASN A 193 -14.25 0.77 -1.62
N ASN A 194 -14.32 0.44 -0.32
CA ASN A 194 -13.13 0.17 0.48
C ASN A 194 -12.42 -1.07 -0.07
N LYS A 195 -11.19 -0.87 -0.54
CA LYS A 195 -10.34 -1.92 -1.10
C LYS A 195 -9.58 -2.66 -0.01
N GLU A 196 -8.81 -1.94 0.80
CA GLU A 196 -7.85 -2.55 1.73
C GLU A 196 -8.49 -3.49 2.75
N ARG A 197 -9.48 -3.03 3.52
CA ARG A 197 -10.11 -3.88 4.55
C ARG A 197 -10.80 -5.07 3.92
N PHE A 198 -11.49 -4.83 2.81
CA PHE A 198 -12.25 -5.87 2.10
C PHE A 198 -11.32 -6.95 1.55
N GLN A 199 -10.30 -6.58 0.78
CA GLN A 199 -9.34 -7.53 0.21
C GLN A 199 -8.63 -8.34 1.30
N ASN A 200 -8.15 -7.67 2.36
CA ASN A 200 -7.47 -8.35 3.45
C ASN A 200 -8.33 -9.44 4.09
N GLU A 201 -9.59 -9.14 4.39
CA GLU A 201 -10.52 -10.12 4.96
C GLU A 201 -10.85 -11.25 3.98
N MET A 202 -11.12 -10.93 2.71
CA MET A 202 -11.46 -11.93 1.69
C MET A 202 -10.30 -12.89 1.44
N LEU A 203 -9.05 -12.40 1.40
CA LEU A 203 -7.84 -13.23 1.29
C LEU A 203 -7.67 -14.14 2.51
N GLN A 204 -7.92 -13.63 3.72
CA GLN A 204 -7.87 -14.44 4.94
C GLN A 204 -8.92 -15.55 4.93
N MET A 205 -10.10 -15.29 4.37
CA MET A 205 -11.16 -16.27 4.17
C MET A 205 -10.93 -17.16 2.94
N GLY A 206 -9.82 -17.01 2.23
CA GLY A 206 -9.42 -17.89 1.12
C GLY A 206 -10.14 -17.60 -0.21
N ILE A 207 -10.59 -16.37 -0.43
CA ILE A 207 -10.92 -15.88 -1.77
C ILE A 207 -9.62 -15.64 -2.53
N CYS A 208 -9.46 -16.29 -3.67
CA CYS A 208 -8.31 -16.06 -4.56
C CYS A 208 -8.52 -14.75 -5.33
N ILE A 209 -7.59 -13.80 -5.18
CA ILE A 209 -7.57 -12.55 -5.94
C ILE A 209 -6.33 -12.60 -6.85
N PRO A 210 -6.49 -12.81 -8.17
CA PRO A 210 -5.35 -12.90 -9.07
C PRO A 210 -4.72 -11.52 -9.31
N GLU A 211 -3.40 -11.48 -9.39
CA GLU A 211 -2.63 -10.31 -9.82
C GLU A 211 -2.70 -10.18 -11.35
N ARG A 212 -3.83 -9.70 -11.85
CA ARG A 212 -4.08 -9.41 -13.27
C ARG A 212 -5.01 -8.23 -13.44
N ASP A 213 -5.02 -7.65 -14.64
CA ASP A 213 -6.02 -6.66 -15.06
C ASP A 213 -7.42 -7.28 -15.06
N ALA A 214 -8.44 -6.43 -14.97
CA ALA A 214 -9.79 -6.94 -14.93
C ALA A 214 -10.17 -7.58 -16.26
N SER A 215 -10.98 -8.64 -16.23
CA SER A 215 -11.35 -9.39 -17.44
C SER A 215 -12.02 -8.50 -18.49
N TRP A 216 -12.81 -7.51 -18.04
CA TRP A 216 -13.47 -6.53 -18.91
C TRP A 216 -12.51 -5.50 -19.54
N GLU A 217 -11.26 -5.39 -19.08
CA GLU A 217 -10.23 -4.60 -19.76
C GLU A 217 -9.55 -5.38 -20.90
N LEU A 218 -9.70 -6.71 -20.91
CA LEU A 218 -9.13 -7.62 -21.91
C LEU A 218 -10.13 -7.99 -23.02
N GLU A 219 -11.42 -7.74 -22.81
CA GLU A 219 -12.46 -7.98 -23.79
C GLU A 219 -12.43 -6.91 -24.90
N GLU A 220 -12.20 -7.36 -26.13
CA GLU A 220 -12.26 -6.49 -27.29
C GLU A 220 -13.66 -5.87 -27.42
N ASN A 221 -13.72 -4.53 -27.48
CA ASN A 221 -14.97 -3.77 -27.57
C ASN A 221 -15.85 -3.79 -26.31
N ALA A 222 -15.32 -4.16 -25.13
CA ALA A 222 -16.08 -4.18 -23.85
C ALA A 222 -16.77 -2.84 -23.47
N PHE A 223 -16.31 -1.73 -24.05
CA PHE A 223 -16.87 -0.39 -23.83
C PHE A 223 -17.59 0.18 -25.07
N HIS A 224 -17.81 -0.61 -26.12
CA HIS A 224 -18.43 -0.13 -27.35
C HIS A 224 -19.88 0.32 -27.12
N GLU A 225 -20.63 -0.42 -26.31
CA GLU A 225 -22.00 -0.04 -25.88
C GLU A 225 -22.00 1.26 -25.04
N LEU A 226 -20.93 1.57 -24.30
CA LEU A 226 -20.80 2.85 -23.58
C LEU A 226 -20.57 4.05 -24.52
N LEU A 227 -20.23 3.81 -25.78
CA LEU A 227 -20.13 4.84 -26.82
C LEU A 227 -21.47 5.07 -27.53
N GLU A 228 -22.41 4.13 -27.43
CA GLU A 228 -23.78 4.31 -27.95
C GLU A 228 -24.52 5.30 -27.05
N GLN A 229 -24.87 6.45 -27.61
CA GLN A 229 -25.69 7.42 -26.90
C GLN A 229 -27.13 6.91 -26.90
N TYR A 230 -27.81 7.01 -25.76
CA TYR A 230 -29.23 6.66 -25.67
C TYR A 230 -30.06 7.69 -26.44
N GLU A 231 -30.64 7.27 -27.57
CA GLU A 231 -31.36 8.14 -28.52
C GLU A 231 -32.87 7.84 -28.60
N ARG A 232 -33.48 7.46 -27.49
CA ARG A 232 -34.93 7.22 -27.44
C ARG A 232 -35.64 8.14 -26.46
N CYS A 233 -36.85 8.56 -26.82
CA CYS A 233 -37.75 9.31 -25.96
C CYS A 233 -38.69 8.36 -25.17
N ASP A 234 -38.49 8.30 -23.86
CA ASP A 234 -39.17 7.40 -22.92
C ASP A 234 -40.34 8.06 -22.17
N VAL A 235 -40.59 9.35 -22.37
CA VAL A 235 -41.76 10.01 -21.77
C VAL A 235 -43.05 9.35 -22.22
N GLU A 236 -44.04 9.24 -21.33
CA GLU A 236 -45.28 8.52 -21.62
C GLU A 236 -45.95 9.01 -22.92
N LYS A 237 -46.00 10.35 -23.11
CA LYS A 237 -46.59 10.99 -24.30
C LYS A 237 -45.52 11.70 -25.12
N CYS A 238 -44.98 11.02 -26.13
CA CYS A 238 -44.06 11.62 -27.10
C CYS A 238 -44.84 12.45 -28.13
N VAL A 239 -44.42 13.70 -28.35
CA VAL A 239 -45.02 14.62 -29.32
C VAL A 239 -44.22 14.75 -30.63
N CYS A 240 -43.20 13.92 -30.81
CA CYS A 240 -42.36 13.94 -32.01
C CYS A 240 -43.07 13.31 -33.22
N PRO A 241 -43.25 14.04 -34.33
CA PRO A 241 -43.92 13.52 -35.52
C PRO A 241 -43.11 12.44 -36.25
N ASN A 242 -41.79 12.41 -36.03
CA ASN A 242 -40.87 11.42 -36.63
C ASN A 242 -40.67 10.19 -35.72
N GLY A 243 -41.43 10.09 -34.62
CA GLY A 243 -41.37 8.98 -33.68
C GLY A 243 -40.33 9.15 -32.56
N ARG A 244 -40.31 8.16 -31.66
CA ARG A 244 -39.56 8.21 -30.39
C ARG A 244 -38.04 8.09 -30.54
N ASN A 245 -37.57 7.49 -31.63
CA ASN A 245 -36.15 7.25 -31.89
C ASN A 245 -35.53 8.34 -32.78
N TYR A 246 -36.32 9.36 -33.16
CA TYR A 246 -35.80 10.46 -33.97
C TYR A 246 -35.00 11.41 -33.08
N ASN A 247 -33.71 11.57 -33.38
CA ASN A 247 -32.83 12.52 -32.71
C ASN A 247 -32.29 13.52 -33.75
N LYS A 248 -32.39 14.82 -33.46
CA LYS A 248 -31.79 15.88 -34.31
C LYS A 248 -31.14 16.95 -33.45
N SER A 249 -29.81 17.01 -33.52
CA SER A 249 -28.98 18.02 -32.84
C SER A 249 -29.42 19.44 -33.16
N GLU A 250 -29.32 20.34 -32.17
CA GLU A 250 -29.67 21.76 -32.25
C GLU A 250 -31.14 22.01 -32.65
N SER A 251 -32.04 21.11 -32.24
CA SER A 251 -33.47 21.24 -32.52
C SER A 251 -34.31 20.81 -31.33
N LYS A 252 -35.58 21.22 -31.28
CA LYS A 252 -36.55 20.77 -30.24
C LYS A 252 -36.75 19.25 -30.15
N TRP A 253 -36.21 18.50 -31.12
CA TRP A 253 -36.22 17.03 -31.19
C TRP A 253 -34.88 16.40 -30.81
N GLU A 254 -33.96 17.16 -30.22
CA GLU A 254 -32.77 16.60 -29.59
C GLU A 254 -33.16 15.86 -28.31
N ILE A 255 -32.53 14.70 -28.10
CA ILE A 255 -32.81 13.84 -26.96
C ILE A 255 -31.86 14.18 -25.81
N VAL A 256 -32.46 14.59 -24.69
CA VAL A 256 -31.79 14.87 -23.42
C VAL A 256 -31.89 13.64 -22.53
N ARG A 257 -30.75 13.19 -21.99
CA ARG A 257 -30.66 12.01 -21.12
C ARG A 257 -30.92 12.38 -19.66
N CYS A 258 -31.43 11.42 -18.90
CA CYS A 258 -31.59 11.59 -17.46
C CYS A 258 -30.23 11.82 -16.79
N GLN A 259 -30.11 12.88 -15.99
CA GLN A 259 -28.85 13.22 -15.31
C GLN A 259 -28.39 12.18 -14.28
N CYS A 260 -29.33 11.38 -13.75
CA CYS A 260 -29.03 10.41 -12.69
C CYS A 260 -28.58 9.06 -13.23
N CYS A 261 -29.29 8.50 -14.22
CA CYS A 261 -29.00 7.16 -14.75
C CYS A 261 -28.34 7.16 -16.13
N GLY A 262 -28.55 8.21 -16.94
CA GLY A 262 -28.13 8.23 -18.34
C GLY A 262 -28.83 7.23 -19.27
N SER A 263 -29.65 6.32 -18.73
CA SER A 263 -30.31 5.20 -19.41
C SER A 263 -31.76 5.48 -19.81
N SER A 264 -32.23 6.72 -19.65
CA SER A 264 -33.54 7.17 -20.14
C SER A 264 -33.37 8.50 -20.85
N GLY A 265 -34.24 8.79 -21.82
CA GLY A 265 -34.19 10.02 -22.62
C GLY A 265 -35.55 10.69 -22.82
N THR A 266 -35.53 11.99 -23.07
CA THR A 266 -36.69 12.78 -23.51
C THR A 266 -36.30 13.67 -24.68
N HIS A 267 -37.20 13.89 -25.64
CA HIS A 267 -37.05 15.07 -26.49
C HIS A 267 -37.20 16.33 -25.64
N MET A 268 -36.49 17.39 -26.00
CA MET A 268 -36.65 18.70 -25.36
C MET A 268 -38.12 19.16 -25.38
N ALA A 269 -38.79 19.05 -26.54
CA ALA A 269 -40.21 19.41 -26.66
C ALA A 269 -41.16 18.53 -25.83
N CYS A 270 -40.80 17.26 -25.58
CA CYS A 270 -41.68 16.34 -24.84
C CYS A 270 -41.65 16.59 -23.32
N SER A 271 -40.59 17.21 -22.80
CA SER A 271 -40.46 17.57 -21.37
C SER A 271 -40.41 19.08 -21.15
N SER A 272 -40.82 19.87 -22.15
CA SER A 272 -40.84 21.35 -22.09
C SER A 272 -39.50 21.99 -21.69
N LEU A 273 -38.39 21.43 -22.19
CA LEU A 273 -37.05 21.95 -21.93
C LEU A 273 -36.73 23.11 -22.89
N GLU A 274 -36.24 24.21 -22.35
CA GLU A 274 -35.90 25.44 -23.10
C GLU A 274 -34.45 25.45 -23.61
N GLY A 275 -33.61 24.50 -23.18
CA GLY A 275 -32.24 24.35 -23.66
C GLY A 275 -31.52 23.09 -23.15
N LEU A 276 -30.43 22.71 -23.82
CA LEU A 276 -29.64 21.51 -23.51
C LEU A 276 -28.92 21.53 -22.15
N SER A 277 -28.79 22.72 -21.55
CA SER A 277 -28.21 22.90 -20.21
C SER A 277 -29.22 22.64 -19.09
N GLN A 278 -30.49 22.43 -19.41
CA GLN A 278 -31.50 22.10 -18.41
C GLN A 278 -31.43 20.60 -18.07
N ASN A 279 -31.26 20.33 -16.78
CA ASN A 279 -31.19 18.98 -16.26
C ASN A 279 -32.59 18.33 -16.31
N TRP A 280 -32.66 17.14 -16.88
CA TRP A 280 -33.87 16.31 -16.88
C TRP A 280 -33.66 15.05 -16.04
N GLU A 281 -34.67 14.65 -15.30
CA GLU A 281 -34.70 13.42 -14.49
C GLU A 281 -35.86 12.54 -14.96
N CYS A 282 -35.62 11.24 -15.16
CA CYS A 282 -36.72 10.31 -15.43
C CYS A 282 -37.52 10.03 -14.16
N LEU A 283 -38.75 9.55 -14.31
CA LEU A 283 -39.66 9.27 -13.21
C LEU A 283 -39.02 8.34 -12.16
N ASP A 284 -38.35 7.28 -12.62
CA ASP A 284 -37.67 6.32 -11.74
C ASP A 284 -36.60 7.00 -10.86
N CYS A 285 -35.79 7.89 -11.44
CA CYS A 285 -34.77 8.62 -10.70
C CYS A 285 -35.34 9.69 -9.78
N GLN A 286 -36.41 10.38 -10.18
CA GLN A 286 -37.09 11.37 -9.33
C GLN A 286 -37.61 10.73 -8.03
N HIS A 287 -38.15 9.50 -8.12
CA HIS A 287 -38.62 8.75 -6.95
C HIS A 287 -37.48 8.33 -6.00
N ILE A 288 -36.28 8.09 -6.51
CA ILE A 288 -35.09 7.75 -5.71
C ILE A 288 -34.55 8.99 -4.98
N VAL A 289 -34.53 10.15 -5.65
CA VAL A 289 -33.95 11.40 -5.11
C VAL A 289 -34.89 12.09 -4.10
N CYS A 290 -36.22 11.96 -4.24
CA CYS A 290 -37.20 12.61 -3.36
C CYS A 290 -37.47 11.88 -2.02
N SER A 291 -36.73 10.82 -1.68
CA SER A 291 -36.84 10.17 -0.37
C SER A 291 -36.09 10.98 0.71
N PRO A 292 -36.73 11.50 1.77
CA PRO A 292 -36.06 12.30 2.79
C PRO A 292 -35.20 11.38 3.68
N GLY A 293 -33.94 11.20 3.29
CA GLY A 293 -32.99 10.34 3.99
C GLY A 293 -31.57 10.47 3.45
N LYS A 294 -30.89 11.56 3.84
CA LYS A 294 -29.45 11.87 3.68
C LYS A 294 -28.60 10.79 3.00
N ARG A 295 -28.25 10.99 1.73
CA ARG A 295 -27.00 10.51 1.13
C ARG A 295 -26.36 11.64 0.33
N SER A 296 -25.06 11.85 0.56
CA SER A 296 -24.21 12.78 -0.17
C SER A 296 -24.04 12.33 -1.62
N HIS A 297 -24.17 13.29 -2.55
CA HIS A 297 -24.01 13.14 -4.00
C HIS A 297 -22.75 12.33 -4.39
N PRO A 298 -22.84 11.40 -5.35
CA PRO A 298 -21.66 10.93 -6.08
C PRO A 298 -21.15 12.06 -6.98
N ALA A 299 -19.85 12.34 -6.91
CA ALA A 299 -19.18 13.28 -7.80
C ALA A 299 -19.34 12.85 -9.27
N ALA A 300 -19.59 13.83 -10.14
CA ALA A 300 -19.80 13.65 -11.57
C ALA A 300 -18.65 12.88 -12.25
N LEU A 301 -19.01 11.88 -13.05
CA LEU A 301 -18.12 11.16 -13.96
C LEU A 301 -17.81 12.05 -15.17
N SER A 302 -16.54 12.37 -15.37
CA SER A 302 -16.04 13.01 -16.60
C SER A 302 -15.98 12.01 -17.77
N PRO A 303 -16.07 12.44 -19.04
CA PRO A 303 -16.13 11.54 -20.20
C PRO A 303 -14.79 10.84 -20.48
N SER A 304 -14.82 9.50 -20.53
CA SER A 304 -13.68 8.65 -20.91
C SER A 304 -13.26 8.87 -22.37
N LYS A 305 -11.97 9.15 -22.60
CA LYS A 305 -11.33 9.01 -23.91
C LYS A 305 -10.79 7.59 -24.08
N ALA A 306 -11.10 7.00 -25.24
CA ALA A 306 -10.75 5.66 -25.66
C ALA A 306 -9.24 5.34 -25.53
N LEU A 307 -8.94 4.19 -24.90
CA LEU A 307 -7.62 3.55 -24.93
C LEU A 307 -7.59 2.54 -26.09
N GLY A 308 -6.56 2.63 -26.92
CA GLY A 308 -6.27 1.69 -27.99
C GLY A 308 -5.72 0.36 -27.47
N ARG A 309 -6.09 -0.72 -28.16
CA ARG A 309 -5.64 -2.09 -27.95
C ARG A 309 -4.12 -2.19 -27.97
N LEU A 310 -3.56 -2.80 -26.92
CA LEU A 310 -2.25 -3.44 -26.96
C LEU A 310 -2.41 -4.84 -26.37
N SER A 311 -2.19 -5.82 -27.23
CA SER A 311 -2.21 -7.26 -26.94
C SER A 311 -0.88 -7.69 -26.33
N TYR A 312 -0.83 -8.18 -25.09
CA TYR A 312 0.23 -9.09 -24.59
C TYR A 312 -0.16 -9.83 -23.30
N GLY A 313 0.02 -11.17 -23.33
CA GLY A 313 0.75 -11.93 -22.31
C GLY A 313 0.12 -12.18 -20.93
N MET A 314 -0.38 -13.40 -20.73
CA MET A 314 -0.83 -14.00 -19.46
C MET A 314 0.08 -13.67 -18.24
N GLY A 315 -0.51 -13.05 -17.21
CA GLY A 315 0.16 -12.67 -15.94
C GLY A 315 0.48 -13.84 -14.99
N GLN A 316 1.57 -13.69 -14.23
CA GLN A 316 2.04 -14.62 -13.19
C GLN A 316 1.74 -14.06 -11.78
N PRO A 317 1.36 -14.91 -10.81
CA PRO A 317 1.09 -14.52 -9.41
C PRO A 317 2.27 -14.75 -8.45
N SER A 318 2.12 -14.27 -7.20
CA SER A 318 3.18 -14.07 -6.21
C SER A 318 3.95 -15.33 -5.76
N PRO A 319 5.27 -15.21 -5.46
CA PRO A 319 6.14 -16.36 -5.19
C PRO A 319 6.03 -16.97 -3.78
N LYS A 320 6.17 -18.30 -3.69
CA LYS A 320 6.12 -19.11 -2.45
C LYS A 320 7.51 -19.30 -1.81
N PHE A 321 7.75 -18.68 -0.65
CA PHE A 321 9.02 -18.69 0.11
C PHE A 321 9.13 -19.81 1.17
N PRO A 322 10.34 -20.30 1.50
CA PRO A 322 10.57 -21.44 2.40
C PRO A 322 10.11 -21.21 3.85
N ARG A 323 9.58 -22.28 4.48
CA ARG A 323 9.21 -22.34 5.91
C ARG A 323 10.45 -22.58 6.77
N MET A 324 10.77 -21.65 7.66
CA MET A 324 11.85 -21.82 8.64
C MET A 324 11.56 -23.01 9.56
N SER A 325 12.53 -23.91 9.71
CA SER A 325 12.46 -25.06 10.61
C SER A 325 12.49 -24.62 12.07
N THR A 326 11.64 -25.26 12.87
CA THR A 326 11.45 -25.00 14.29
C THR A 326 12.67 -25.45 15.09
N ASN A 327 13.36 -24.50 15.75
CA ASN A 327 14.04 -24.77 17.01
C ASN A 327 13.34 -23.97 18.12
N SER A 328 13.06 -24.69 19.20
CA SER A 328 12.35 -24.33 20.42
C SER A 328 12.27 -22.82 20.76
N GLN A 329 11.07 -22.24 20.63
CA GLN A 329 10.67 -21.10 21.46
C GLN A 329 9.26 -21.33 22.01
N ARG A 330 9.14 -21.07 23.31
CA ARG A 330 7.96 -21.28 24.15
C ARG A 330 6.74 -20.51 23.61
N ASN A 331 5.57 -21.10 23.86
CA ASN A 331 4.23 -20.61 23.53
C ASN A 331 4.08 -19.09 23.73
N VAL A 332 3.79 -18.37 22.65
CA VAL A 332 3.07 -17.10 22.69
C VAL A 332 1.83 -17.27 21.82
N VAL A 333 0.67 -17.23 22.47
CA VAL A 333 -0.65 -17.17 21.86
C VAL A 333 -0.71 -15.93 20.97
N LEU A 334 -0.78 -16.10 19.65
CA LEU A 334 -0.87 -14.97 18.71
C LEU A 334 -2.31 -14.46 18.66
N ARG A 335 -2.57 -13.41 19.43
CA ARG A 335 -3.65 -12.43 19.17
C ARG A 335 -3.30 -11.61 17.91
N PRO A 336 -4.28 -11.08 17.16
CA PRO A 336 -4.05 -10.23 16.00
C PRO A 336 -3.45 -8.89 16.47
N ASN A 337 -2.14 -8.72 16.32
CA ASN A 337 -1.49 -7.44 16.66
C ASN A 337 -1.46 -6.52 15.44
N ASN A 338 -2.14 -5.38 15.55
CA ASN A 338 -1.78 -4.14 14.87
C ASN A 338 -0.35 -3.76 15.31
N ARG A 339 0.68 -4.31 14.67
CA ARG A 339 2.07 -3.94 14.95
C ARG A 339 2.37 -2.58 14.34
N THR A 340 2.84 -1.66 15.16
CA THR A 340 3.29 -0.33 14.76
C THR A 340 4.66 -0.39 14.09
N VAL A 341 5.11 0.70 13.43
CA VAL A 341 6.48 0.77 12.89
C VAL A 341 7.51 0.60 14.01
N SER A 342 7.22 1.13 15.20
CA SER A 342 8.06 0.97 16.38
C SER A 342 8.30 -0.51 16.72
N ASP A 343 7.24 -1.32 16.68
CA ASP A 343 7.35 -2.77 16.93
C ASP A 343 8.20 -3.46 15.84
N LEU A 344 8.03 -3.05 14.58
CA LEU A 344 8.79 -3.61 13.45
C LEU A 344 10.28 -3.24 13.52
N LEU A 345 10.61 -2.01 13.91
CA LEU A 345 11.99 -1.57 14.12
C LEU A 345 12.61 -2.23 15.36
N GLN A 346 11.81 -2.44 16.41
CA GLN A 346 12.24 -3.16 17.60
C GLN A 346 12.61 -4.61 17.28
N ASP A 347 11.84 -5.29 16.41
CA ASP A 347 12.17 -6.62 15.91
C ASP A 347 13.51 -6.61 15.15
N LEU A 348 13.76 -5.60 14.30
CA LEU A 348 15.03 -5.48 13.59
C LEU A 348 16.20 -5.22 14.55
N LYS A 349 15.99 -4.41 15.59
CA LYS A 349 16.99 -4.08 16.60
C LYS A 349 17.45 -5.29 17.43
N LEU A 350 16.66 -6.36 17.49
CA LEU A 350 17.07 -7.61 18.15
C LEU A 350 18.27 -8.29 17.48
N GLN A 351 18.57 -7.93 16.22
CA GLN A 351 19.73 -8.44 15.49
C GLN A 351 21.05 -7.80 15.97
N ILE A 352 20.99 -6.72 16.76
CA ILE A 352 22.19 -6.05 17.26
C ILE A 352 22.82 -6.84 18.41
N CYS A 353 24.06 -7.29 18.19
CA CYS A 353 24.88 -7.97 19.17
C CYS A 353 25.37 -6.98 20.23
N ARG A 354 24.95 -7.19 21.49
CA ARG A 354 25.35 -6.34 22.62
C ARG A 354 26.78 -6.60 23.09
N ASP A 355 27.32 -7.78 22.81
CA ASP A 355 28.64 -8.21 23.25
C ASP A 355 29.75 -7.77 22.26
N SER A 356 29.36 -7.34 21.05
CA SER A 356 30.27 -6.79 20.05
C SER A 356 30.11 -5.28 19.92
N ILE A 357 31.23 -4.55 19.97
CA ILE A 357 31.25 -3.09 19.88
C ILE A 357 32.01 -2.66 18.63
N CYS A 358 31.33 -1.96 17.72
CA CYS A 358 31.96 -1.31 16.58
C CYS A 358 32.19 0.17 16.89
N SER A 359 33.46 0.57 17.02
CA SER A 359 33.82 1.96 17.32
C SER A 359 33.98 2.77 16.03
N LEU A 360 33.17 3.83 15.91
CA LEU A 360 33.18 4.76 14.79
C LEU A 360 33.87 6.06 15.22
N LEU A 361 34.94 6.42 14.52
CA LEU A 361 35.57 7.73 14.66
C LEU A 361 35.21 8.56 13.42
N VAL A 362 34.44 9.62 13.62
CA VAL A 362 33.90 10.47 12.55
C VAL A 362 34.22 11.94 12.81
N GLN A 363 34.29 12.75 11.76
CA GLN A 363 34.48 14.20 11.86
C GLN A 363 33.10 14.87 11.79
N LYS A 364 32.84 15.86 12.63
CA LYS A 364 31.51 16.50 12.67
C LYS A 364 31.28 17.39 11.45
N GLU A 365 32.33 18.04 10.97
CA GLU A 365 32.31 18.97 9.83
C GLU A 365 32.19 18.25 8.48
N SER A 366 32.71 17.03 8.39
CA SER A 366 32.67 16.15 7.22
C SER A 366 31.97 14.82 7.56
N ILE A 367 30.82 14.92 8.23
CA ILE A 367 30.13 13.75 8.79
C ILE A 367 29.76 12.74 7.71
N TRP A 368 29.41 13.21 6.51
CA TRP A 368 29.10 12.37 5.35
C TRP A 368 30.30 11.54 4.92
N GLU A 369 31.40 12.19 4.55
CA GLU A 369 32.61 11.56 4.01
C GLU A 369 33.30 10.69 5.06
N SER A 370 33.37 11.17 6.30
CA SER A 370 33.99 10.43 7.40
C SER A 370 33.18 9.19 7.79
N SER A 371 31.85 9.23 7.69
CA SER A 371 30.98 8.06 7.91
C SER A 371 31.13 7.03 6.79
N ILE A 372 31.19 7.45 5.52
CA ILE A 372 31.48 6.55 4.39
C ILE A 372 32.81 5.83 4.63
N LYS A 373 33.86 6.58 4.96
CA LYS A 373 35.18 5.99 5.27
C LYS A 373 35.12 5.01 6.42
N ALA A 374 34.34 5.30 7.47
CA ALA A 374 34.17 4.40 8.61
C ALA A 374 33.44 3.10 8.22
N PHE A 375 32.36 3.19 7.45
CA PHE A 375 31.54 2.03 7.08
C PHE A 375 32.19 1.14 6.01
N ARG A 376 33.17 1.66 5.27
CA ARG A 376 33.97 0.90 4.29
C ARG A 376 35.13 0.12 4.91
N LYS A 377 35.42 0.31 6.20
CA LYS A 377 36.46 -0.48 6.87
C LYS A 377 36.03 -1.93 6.97
N SER A 378 36.96 -2.87 6.79
CA SER A 378 36.72 -4.31 6.95
C SER A 378 36.30 -4.70 8.37
N SER A 379 36.63 -3.88 9.36
CA SER A 379 36.23 -4.04 10.76
C SER A 379 34.82 -3.51 11.08
N PHE A 380 34.15 -2.87 10.12
CA PHE A 380 32.79 -2.38 10.32
C PHE A 380 31.80 -3.54 10.22
N ASP A 381 31.01 -3.73 11.28
CA ASP A 381 29.93 -4.69 11.32
C ASP A 381 28.61 -3.96 11.67
N PRO A 382 27.61 -3.95 10.75
CA PRO A 382 26.32 -3.30 11.00
C PRO A 382 25.51 -3.95 12.13
N CYS A 383 25.78 -5.21 12.48
CA CYS A 383 25.12 -5.94 13.56
C CYS A 383 25.74 -5.67 14.94
N SER A 384 26.87 -4.98 15.02
CA SER A 384 27.54 -4.68 16.29
C SER A 384 26.99 -3.40 16.92
N THR A 385 27.07 -3.31 18.25
CA THR A 385 26.68 -2.08 18.98
C THR A 385 27.60 -0.93 18.57
N LEU A 386 27.03 0.14 18.03
CA LEU A 386 27.81 1.29 17.55
C LEU A 386 28.24 2.19 18.70
N ARG A 387 29.54 2.49 18.77
CA ARG A 387 30.12 3.48 19.69
C ARG A 387 30.74 4.60 18.87
N VAL A 388 30.08 5.75 18.83
CA VAL A 388 30.50 6.88 18.01
C VAL A 388 31.34 7.86 18.84
N LYS A 389 32.44 8.36 18.25
CA LYS A 389 33.25 9.45 18.76
C LYS A 389 33.50 10.47 17.66
N PHE A 390 33.30 11.75 17.96
CA PHE A 390 33.74 12.83 17.07
C PHE A 390 35.23 13.10 17.28
N SER A 391 35.99 13.19 16.19
CA SER A 391 37.36 13.70 16.24
C SER A 391 37.33 15.23 16.11
N GLU A 392 37.59 15.95 17.20
CA GLU A 392 37.76 17.41 17.15
C GLU A 392 39.18 17.75 16.68
N TYR A 393 39.32 18.65 15.71
CA TYR A 393 40.61 19.03 15.15
C TYR A 393 41.41 19.98 16.05
N ASN A 394 40.79 20.62 17.05
CA ASN A 394 41.45 21.58 17.93
C ASN A 394 40.72 21.71 19.27
N LEU A 395 41.28 21.16 20.35
CA LEU A 395 41.46 21.80 21.67
C LEU A 395 41.83 20.76 22.74
N ARG A 396 42.89 21.07 23.48
CA ARG A 396 43.47 20.27 24.56
C ARG A 396 42.59 20.10 25.82
N ARG A 397 41.26 20.30 25.78
CA ARG A 397 40.40 20.17 26.97
C ARG A 397 38.96 19.82 26.61
N ALA A 398 38.64 18.52 26.57
CA ALA A 398 37.29 17.99 26.82
C ALA A 398 37.37 16.49 27.18
N ASN A 399 36.55 16.04 28.12
CA ASN A 399 36.61 14.73 28.77
C ASN A 399 36.67 13.53 27.78
N GLN A 400 37.77 12.78 27.80
CA GLN A 400 38.12 11.70 26.87
C GLN A 400 37.25 10.41 26.95
N HIS A 401 36.13 10.40 27.67
CA HIS A 401 35.43 9.15 28.00
C HIS A 401 33.94 9.06 27.67
N GLN A 402 33.31 10.08 27.07
CA GLN A 402 31.88 10.02 26.77
C GLN A 402 31.65 9.88 25.26
N GLY A 403 31.22 8.69 24.83
CA GLY A 403 30.79 8.46 23.45
C GLY A 403 29.50 9.23 23.13
N VAL A 404 29.32 9.58 21.86
CA VAL A 404 28.13 10.29 21.37
C VAL A 404 26.98 9.29 21.24
N PRO A 405 25.76 9.62 21.70
CA PRO A 405 24.59 8.78 21.47
C PRO A 405 24.40 8.51 19.97
N ALA A 406 24.09 7.26 19.61
CA ALA A 406 23.83 6.89 18.22
C ALA A 406 22.71 7.76 17.60
N THR A 407 21.71 8.14 18.40
CA THR A 407 20.63 9.06 18.01
C THR A 407 21.16 10.38 17.48
N GLU A 408 22.06 11.05 18.21
CA GLU A 408 22.62 12.35 17.82
C GLU A 408 23.48 12.23 16.55
N TYR A 409 24.32 11.20 16.48
CA TYR A 409 25.13 10.94 15.28
C TYR A 409 24.25 10.74 14.03
N PHE A 410 23.23 9.89 14.12
CA PHE A 410 22.34 9.63 12.98
C PHE A 410 21.46 10.84 12.63
N SER A 411 21.07 11.68 13.60
CA SER A 411 20.40 12.96 13.32
C SER A 411 21.25 13.87 12.44
N LEU A 412 22.54 14.03 12.76
CA LEU A 412 23.46 14.84 11.97
C LEU A 412 23.74 14.19 10.61
N LEU A 413 23.90 12.87 10.58
CA LEU A 413 24.19 12.12 9.36
C LEU A 413 23.03 12.19 8.35
N LEU A 414 21.78 11.99 8.81
CA LEU A 414 20.61 12.07 7.93
C LEU A 414 20.37 13.49 7.42
N LYS A 415 20.68 14.52 8.23
CA LYS A 415 20.64 15.91 7.78
C LYS A 415 21.67 16.19 6.68
N ALA A 416 22.90 15.69 6.84
CA ALA A 416 23.93 15.80 5.80
C ALA A 416 23.54 15.01 4.54
N LEU A 417 22.93 13.84 4.71
CA LEU A 417 22.43 13.00 3.62
C LEU A 417 21.31 13.69 2.82
N GLU A 418 20.36 14.36 3.49
CA GLU A 418 19.26 15.09 2.85
C GLU A 418 19.77 16.21 1.91
N SER A 419 20.90 16.83 2.27
CA SER A 419 21.58 17.86 1.46
C SER A 419 22.67 17.31 0.52
N SER A 420 22.82 15.99 0.42
CA SER A 420 23.89 15.38 -0.36
C SER A 420 23.59 15.34 -1.86
N VAL A 421 24.63 15.07 -2.67
CA VAL A 421 24.51 14.91 -4.12
C VAL A 421 23.65 13.71 -4.55
N VAL A 422 23.28 12.82 -3.64
CA VAL A 422 22.48 11.59 -3.89
C VAL A 422 20.98 11.88 -4.01
N PHE A 423 20.53 13.00 -3.46
CA PHE A 423 19.12 13.39 -3.41
C PHE A 423 18.89 14.73 -4.11
N GLU A 424 17.75 14.87 -4.78
CA GLU A 424 17.31 16.10 -5.43
C GLU A 424 15.85 16.41 -5.07
N GLY A 425 15.42 17.65 -5.29
CA GLY A 425 14.09 18.14 -4.92
C GLY A 425 14.13 19.17 -3.79
N SER A 426 12.98 19.75 -3.47
CA SER A 426 12.83 20.82 -2.47
C SER A 426 12.63 20.26 -1.05
N GLU A 427 11.39 20.17 -0.57
CA GLU A 427 11.04 19.71 0.77
C GLU A 427 11.06 18.17 0.89
N LEU A 428 10.56 17.51 -0.15
CA LEU A 428 10.62 16.06 -0.32
C LEU A 428 11.60 15.72 -1.43
N LYS A 429 12.36 14.65 -1.23
CA LYS A 429 13.49 14.29 -2.07
C LYS A 429 13.22 13.06 -2.91
N ASN A 430 13.63 13.14 -4.17
CA ASN A 430 13.84 11.99 -5.06
C ASN A 430 15.34 11.67 -5.11
N LEU A 431 15.69 10.49 -5.63
CA LEU A 431 17.10 10.20 -5.95
C LEU A 431 17.52 11.07 -7.14
N SER A 432 18.73 11.60 -7.08
CA SER A 432 19.35 12.31 -8.19
C SER A 432 20.07 11.34 -9.14
N MET A 433 20.35 11.80 -10.35
CA MET A 433 21.27 11.12 -11.26
C MET A 433 22.63 11.84 -11.25
N ASN A 434 23.57 11.31 -10.48
CA ASN A 434 24.96 11.74 -10.45
C ASN A 434 25.90 10.55 -10.79
N PRO A 435 26.60 10.56 -11.94
CA PRO A 435 27.49 9.48 -12.38
C PRO A 435 28.69 9.25 -11.45
N ASP A 436 29.30 10.31 -10.93
CA ASP A 436 30.46 10.22 -10.03
C ASP A 436 30.05 9.54 -8.71
N ALA A 437 28.90 9.96 -8.16
CA ALA A 437 28.32 9.34 -6.98
C ALA A 437 27.95 7.86 -7.20
N LEU A 438 27.61 7.48 -8.43
CA LEU A 438 27.29 6.09 -8.79
C LEU A 438 28.56 5.25 -8.87
N ALA A 439 29.61 5.76 -9.51
CA ALA A 439 30.92 5.12 -9.61
C ALA A 439 31.54 4.92 -8.21
N ASP A 440 31.39 5.92 -7.33
CA ASP A 440 31.86 5.87 -5.96
C ASP A 440 30.95 5.09 -5.02
N ASN A 441 29.89 4.44 -5.52
CA ASN A 441 28.94 3.63 -4.74
C ASN A 441 28.25 4.39 -3.59
N LEU A 442 28.03 5.71 -3.76
CA LEU A 442 27.44 6.57 -2.73
C LEU A 442 25.95 6.27 -2.48
N TYR A 443 25.22 5.83 -3.49
CA TYR A 443 23.80 5.44 -3.33
C TYR A 443 23.63 4.24 -2.40
N TYR A 444 24.48 3.23 -2.52
CA TYR A 444 24.52 2.10 -1.58
C TYR A 444 24.82 2.57 -0.16
N GLU A 445 25.80 3.47 0.01
CA GLU A 445 26.12 4.02 1.33
C GLU A 445 24.95 4.82 1.92
N ALA A 446 24.28 5.64 1.11
CA ALA A 446 23.09 6.37 1.52
C ALA A 446 21.97 5.42 2.00
N GLY A 447 21.67 4.36 1.25
CA GLY A 447 20.69 3.36 1.65
C GLY A 447 21.07 2.65 2.95
N ARG A 448 22.36 2.32 3.09
CA ARG A 448 22.93 1.69 4.29
C ARG A 448 22.85 2.61 5.51
N MET A 449 23.11 3.90 5.35
CA MET A 449 22.98 4.91 6.41
C MET A 449 21.54 5.05 6.91
N VAL A 450 20.57 5.08 5.99
CA VAL A 450 19.14 5.11 6.35
C VAL A 450 18.75 3.85 7.13
N ALA A 451 19.16 2.67 6.66
CA ALA A 451 18.89 1.41 7.36
C ALA A 451 19.50 1.38 8.77
N LEU A 452 20.77 1.78 8.90
CA LEU A 452 21.44 1.83 10.19
C LEU A 452 20.79 2.81 11.15
N SER A 453 20.37 3.99 10.69
CA SER A 453 19.63 4.94 11.51
C SER A 453 18.36 4.30 12.08
N LEU A 454 17.55 3.68 11.23
CA LEU A 454 16.29 3.06 11.63
C LEU A 454 16.47 1.93 12.66
N VAL A 455 17.49 1.08 12.51
CA VAL A 455 17.67 -0.09 13.38
C VAL A 455 18.43 0.23 14.67
N HIS A 456 19.44 1.11 14.62
CA HIS A 456 20.20 1.53 15.80
C HIS A 456 19.43 2.54 16.66
N GLY A 457 18.24 2.96 16.24
CA GLY A 457 17.36 3.85 16.98
C GLY A 457 17.65 5.34 16.77
N GLY A 458 18.29 5.70 15.68
CA GLY A 458 18.36 7.07 15.17
C GLY A 458 17.00 7.54 14.60
N PRO A 459 16.91 8.82 14.20
CA PRO A 459 15.69 9.32 13.61
C PRO A 459 15.41 8.68 12.25
N ALA A 460 14.16 8.71 11.84
CA ALA A 460 13.80 8.36 10.48
C ALA A 460 14.08 9.52 9.51
N PRO A 461 14.30 9.25 8.22
CA PRO A 461 14.60 10.30 7.25
C PRO A 461 13.43 11.30 7.10
N GLY A 462 12.19 10.83 6.96
CA GLY A 462 11.01 11.70 6.84
C GLY A 462 10.96 12.62 5.62
N PHE A 463 11.99 12.62 4.76
CA PHE A 463 12.10 13.51 3.61
C PHE A 463 11.94 12.80 2.25
N PHE A 464 11.57 11.51 2.20
CA PHE A 464 11.37 10.84 0.91
C PHE A 464 10.09 11.31 0.24
N SER A 465 10.15 11.60 -1.07
CA SER A 465 8.93 11.82 -1.85
C SER A 465 8.07 10.56 -1.91
N ASN A 466 6.78 10.74 -2.21
CA ASN A 466 5.89 9.62 -2.48
C ASN A 466 6.40 8.78 -3.66
N THR A 467 6.90 9.44 -4.70
CA THR A 467 7.40 8.77 -5.91
C THR A 467 8.62 7.91 -5.62
N LEU A 468 9.59 8.40 -4.83
CA LEU A 468 10.73 7.62 -4.37
C LEU A 468 10.25 6.43 -3.52
N PHE A 469 9.32 6.65 -2.59
CA PHE A 469 8.78 5.57 -1.77
C PHE A 469 8.12 4.48 -2.64
N TYR A 470 7.33 4.86 -3.64
CA TYR A 470 6.75 3.91 -4.60
C TYR A 470 7.81 3.19 -5.43
N CYS A 471 8.89 3.86 -5.84
CA CYS A 471 10.04 3.24 -6.50
C CYS A 471 10.74 2.18 -5.63
N LEU A 472 10.65 2.26 -4.29
CA LEU A 472 11.23 1.25 -3.39
C LEU A 472 10.39 -0.04 -3.33
N ILE A 473 9.06 0.07 -3.45
CA ILE A 473 8.11 -1.03 -3.21
C ILE A 473 7.50 -1.62 -4.49
N HIS A 474 7.46 -0.86 -5.58
CA HIS A 474 6.89 -1.28 -6.85
C HIS A 474 7.94 -1.35 -7.96
N ASP A 475 7.59 -2.02 -9.04
CA ASP A 475 8.37 -1.95 -10.27
C ASP A 475 8.31 -0.52 -10.84
N PRO A 476 9.45 0.03 -11.33
CA PRO A 476 9.51 1.34 -12.00
C PRO A 476 8.40 1.59 -13.03
N GLN A 477 7.92 0.55 -13.73
CA GLN A 477 6.88 0.69 -14.76
C GLN A 477 5.50 1.09 -14.22
N TYR A 478 5.22 0.83 -12.93
CA TYR A 478 3.95 1.15 -12.28
C TYR A 478 3.98 2.49 -11.53
N VAL A 479 5.15 3.12 -11.43
CA VAL A 479 5.31 4.41 -10.75
C VAL A 479 4.83 5.53 -11.68
N ARG A 480 3.97 6.41 -11.16
CA ARG A 480 3.40 7.54 -11.89
C ARG A 480 3.93 8.85 -11.31
N PRO A 481 5.08 9.35 -11.79
CA PRO A 481 5.61 10.63 -11.36
C PRO A 481 4.70 11.80 -11.76
N VAL A 482 4.74 12.86 -10.95
CA VAL A 482 4.04 14.12 -11.21
C VAL A 482 5.04 15.25 -11.50
N LEU A 483 4.54 16.40 -11.95
CA LEU A 483 5.39 17.55 -12.27
C LEU A 483 6.24 18.02 -11.08
N ASP A 484 5.66 17.98 -9.87
CA ASP A 484 6.35 18.37 -8.63
C ASP A 484 7.56 17.49 -8.28
N ASP A 485 7.67 16.31 -8.89
CA ASP A 485 8.81 15.40 -8.71
C ASP A 485 10.04 15.81 -9.54
N VAL A 486 9.88 16.71 -10.51
CA VAL A 486 10.95 17.13 -11.42
C VAL A 486 11.77 18.25 -10.78
N ALA A 487 12.98 17.92 -10.33
CA ALA A 487 13.89 18.89 -9.71
C ALA A 487 14.53 19.88 -10.71
N ASP A 488 14.63 19.49 -11.98
CA ASP A 488 15.23 20.31 -13.05
C ASP A 488 14.22 21.37 -13.54
N LEU A 489 14.56 22.64 -13.35
CA LEU A 489 13.69 23.77 -13.69
C LEU A 489 13.43 23.89 -15.20
N ASP A 490 14.44 23.62 -16.03
CA ASP A 490 14.31 23.74 -17.48
C ASP A 490 13.39 22.63 -18.03
N VAL A 491 13.53 21.41 -17.48
CA VAL A 491 12.66 20.29 -17.81
C VAL A 491 11.24 20.54 -17.31
N SER A 492 11.07 21.05 -16.09
CA SER A 492 9.76 21.39 -15.52
C SER A 492 9.05 22.44 -16.38
N GLN A 493 9.77 23.49 -16.81
CA GLN A 493 9.25 24.51 -17.73
C GLN A 493 8.89 23.93 -19.10
N ALA A 494 9.71 23.04 -19.65
CA ALA A 494 9.41 22.37 -20.92
C ALA A 494 8.13 21.53 -20.83
N ILE A 495 7.94 20.78 -19.74
CA ILE A 495 6.73 19.99 -19.49
C ILE A 495 5.51 20.91 -19.36
N GLN A 496 5.60 21.99 -18.57
CA GLN A 496 4.51 22.97 -18.42
C GLN A 496 4.14 23.62 -19.76
N MET A 497 5.14 23.99 -20.57
CA MET A 497 4.92 24.57 -21.90
C MET A 497 4.14 23.59 -22.79
N ILE A 498 4.53 22.32 -22.83
CA ILE A 498 3.83 21.27 -23.60
C ILE A 498 2.42 21.03 -23.07
N GLN A 499 2.23 21.01 -21.74
CA GLN A 499 0.92 20.87 -21.11
C GLN A 499 -0.03 22.00 -21.48
N SER A 500 0.47 23.23 -21.59
CA SER A 500 -0.33 24.44 -21.90
C SER A 500 -0.86 24.49 -23.34
N CYS A 501 -0.27 23.72 -24.26
CA CYS A 501 -0.66 23.72 -25.68
C CYS A 501 -2.11 23.25 -25.87
N ASN A 502 -2.95 24.11 -26.44
CA ASN A 502 -4.36 23.84 -26.73
C ASN A 502 -4.67 23.74 -28.25
N ARG A 503 -3.68 23.98 -29.10
CA ARG A 503 -3.77 23.88 -30.57
C ARG A 503 -2.66 23.00 -31.12
N ILE A 504 -2.93 22.28 -32.20
CA ILE A 504 -1.98 21.32 -32.77
C ILE A 504 -0.72 22.00 -33.32
N GLN A 505 -0.84 23.21 -33.90
CA GLN A 505 0.35 23.95 -34.36
C GLN A 505 1.26 24.32 -33.18
N MET A 506 0.69 24.80 -32.07
CA MET A 506 1.46 25.14 -30.86
C MET A 506 2.20 23.93 -30.30
N LEU A 507 1.53 22.76 -30.26
CA LEU A 507 2.14 21.53 -29.79
C LEU A 507 3.29 21.07 -30.70
N LYS A 508 3.10 21.13 -32.04
CA LYS A 508 4.16 20.82 -33.00
C LYS A 508 5.36 21.77 -32.88
N SER A 509 5.11 23.07 -32.70
CA SER A 509 6.17 24.06 -32.45
C SER A 509 6.91 23.79 -31.13
N ALA A 510 6.21 23.40 -30.06
CA ALA A 510 6.82 23.04 -28.79
C ALA A 510 7.67 21.76 -28.91
N VAL A 511 7.18 20.73 -29.60
CA VAL A 511 7.95 19.50 -29.86
C VAL A 511 9.20 19.80 -30.68
N ASN A 512 9.11 20.65 -31.70
CA ASN A 512 10.27 21.08 -32.48
C ASN A 512 11.27 21.89 -31.64
N LYS A 513 10.78 22.78 -30.76
CA LYS A 513 11.64 23.56 -29.85
C LYS A 513 12.45 22.67 -28.92
N TYR A 514 11.87 21.57 -28.44
CA TYR A 514 12.50 20.62 -27.52
C TYR A 514 12.94 19.32 -28.20
N PHE A 515 13.13 19.32 -29.52
CA PHE A 515 13.35 18.11 -30.31
C PHE A 515 14.55 17.29 -29.84
N ASP A 516 15.72 17.91 -29.71
CA ASP A 516 16.97 17.23 -29.33
C ASP A 516 16.85 16.57 -27.96
N TYR A 517 16.23 17.29 -27.01
CA TYR A 517 15.97 16.77 -25.68
C TYR A 517 15.00 15.58 -25.72
N LEU A 518 13.87 15.69 -26.43
CA LEU A 518 12.89 14.61 -26.54
C LEU A 518 13.49 13.37 -27.21
N GLN A 519 14.35 13.57 -28.21
CA GLN A 519 15.05 12.49 -28.89
C GLN A 519 16.03 11.79 -27.95
N ASN A 520 16.89 12.55 -27.25
CA ASN A 520 17.90 11.99 -26.34
C ASN A 520 17.30 11.28 -25.13
N THR A 521 16.15 11.75 -24.63
CA THR A 521 15.42 11.09 -23.54
C THR A 521 14.58 9.89 -24.00
N GLY A 522 14.39 9.71 -25.31
CA GLY A 522 13.49 8.69 -25.86
C GLY A 522 12.00 9.00 -25.63
N SER A 523 11.66 10.27 -25.36
CA SER A 523 10.28 10.74 -25.16
C SER A 523 9.64 11.30 -26.44
N LEU A 524 10.43 11.43 -27.51
CA LEU A 524 10.00 11.92 -28.82
C LEU A 524 8.90 11.03 -29.41
N ARG A 525 7.86 11.68 -29.96
CA ARG A 525 6.70 11.01 -30.54
C ARG A 525 6.09 11.84 -31.65
N LEU A 526 5.45 11.15 -32.58
CA LEU A 526 4.65 11.79 -33.61
C LEU A 526 3.40 12.43 -32.98
N VAL A 527 3.20 13.72 -33.22
CA VAL A 527 2.02 14.46 -32.77
C VAL A 527 1.03 14.62 -33.92
N THR A 528 -0.10 13.95 -33.80
CA THR A 528 -1.23 13.96 -34.74
C THR A 528 -2.45 14.70 -34.18
N SER A 529 -2.54 14.84 -32.86
CA SER A 529 -3.62 15.49 -32.13
C SER A 529 -3.09 16.25 -30.92
N VAL A 530 -3.83 17.26 -30.46
CA VAL A 530 -3.51 17.97 -29.19
C VAL A 530 -3.52 17.02 -28.00
N SER A 531 -4.29 15.92 -28.07
CA SER A 531 -4.35 14.93 -26.98
C SER A 531 -3.02 14.17 -26.79
N ASP A 532 -2.15 14.13 -27.81
CA ASP A 532 -0.87 13.41 -27.76
C ASP A 532 0.11 14.02 -26.74
N LYS A 533 -0.11 15.29 -26.33
CA LYS A 533 0.66 15.95 -25.27
C LYS A 533 0.60 15.19 -23.94
N VAL A 534 -0.49 14.47 -23.65
CA VAL A 534 -0.66 13.73 -22.39
C VAL A 534 0.39 12.63 -22.26
N LEU A 535 0.53 11.84 -23.31
CA LEU A 535 1.51 10.76 -23.32
C LEU A 535 2.93 11.31 -23.48
N LEU A 536 3.15 12.42 -24.22
CA LEU A 536 4.44 13.12 -24.28
C LEU A 536 4.96 13.45 -22.89
N VAL A 537 4.11 14.13 -22.11
CA VAL A 537 4.41 14.55 -20.75
C VAL A 537 4.63 13.34 -19.85
N LYS A 538 3.81 12.29 -19.99
CA LYS A 538 3.98 11.04 -19.24
C LYS A 538 5.38 10.45 -19.43
N ASP A 539 5.87 10.39 -20.67
CA ASP A 539 7.19 9.82 -20.97
C ASP A 539 8.33 10.71 -20.48
N MET A 540 8.20 12.03 -20.61
CA MET A 540 9.16 12.99 -20.06
C MET A 540 9.30 12.83 -18.54
N LEU A 541 8.17 12.74 -17.83
CA LEU A 541 8.15 12.52 -16.38
C LEU A 541 8.75 11.15 -16.01
N ALA A 542 8.33 10.09 -16.71
CA ALA A 542 8.85 8.74 -16.48
C ALA A 542 10.35 8.64 -16.71
N TYR A 543 10.90 9.34 -17.71
CA TYR A 543 12.34 9.39 -17.91
C TYR A 543 13.06 10.09 -16.76
N HIS A 544 12.65 11.33 -16.47
CA HIS A 544 13.36 12.20 -15.54
C HIS A 544 13.29 11.72 -14.09
N VAL A 545 12.16 11.18 -13.67
CA VAL A 545 11.98 10.82 -12.27
C VAL A 545 12.29 9.36 -12.00
N VAL A 546 12.15 8.48 -13.00
CA VAL A 546 12.18 7.02 -12.80
C VAL A 546 13.29 6.34 -13.61
N ARG A 547 13.26 6.40 -14.95
CA ARG A 547 14.22 5.62 -15.78
C ARG A 547 15.67 6.07 -15.59
N ARG A 548 15.94 7.38 -15.58
CA ARG A 548 17.33 7.88 -15.50
C ARG A 548 18.03 7.48 -14.19
N VAL A 549 17.26 7.26 -13.13
CA VAL A 549 17.75 6.91 -11.79
C VAL A 549 17.67 5.42 -11.47
N GLN A 550 17.39 4.55 -12.45
CA GLN A 550 17.21 3.12 -12.19
C GLN A 550 18.46 2.48 -11.55
N GLN A 551 19.66 2.77 -12.07
CA GLN A 551 20.91 2.25 -11.49
C GLN A 551 21.20 2.83 -10.09
N PRO A 552 21.12 4.16 -9.86
CA PRO A 552 21.10 4.75 -8.53
C PRO A 552 20.12 4.10 -7.55
N LEU A 553 18.87 3.89 -7.97
CA LEU A 553 17.81 3.30 -7.16
C LEU A 553 18.12 1.86 -6.74
N GLU A 554 18.62 1.03 -7.66
CA GLU A 554 18.99 -0.35 -7.33
C GLU A 554 20.24 -0.43 -6.44
N SER A 555 21.17 0.52 -6.57
CA SER A 555 22.29 0.66 -5.61
C SER A 555 21.78 1.08 -4.22
N PHE A 556 20.89 2.06 -4.17
CA PHE A 556 20.25 2.52 -2.93
C PHE A 556 19.44 1.42 -2.23
N LYS A 557 18.62 0.67 -2.98
CA LYS A 557 17.88 -0.49 -2.48
C LYS A 557 18.81 -1.52 -1.84
N ARG A 558 19.93 -1.86 -2.49
CA ARG A 558 20.95 -2.77 -1.94
C ARG A 558 21.53 -2.27 -0.62
N GLY A 559 21.77 -0.97 -0.50
CA GLY A 559 22.16 -0.35 0.76
C GLY A 559 21.09 -0.53 1.84
N LEU A 560 19.84 -0.24 1.49
CA LEU A 560 18.69 -0.31 2.39
C LEU A 560 18.32 -1.74 2.83
N GLN A 561 18.82 -2.78 2.15
CA GLN A 561 18.71 -4.18 2.61
C GLN A 561 19.55 -4.47 3.86
N THR A 562 20.45 -3.54 4.25
CA THR A 562 21.22 -3.67 5.49
C THR A 562 20.29 -3.93 6.67
N LEU A 563 20.56 -4.98 7.44
CA LEU A 563 19.75 -5.43 8.59
C LEU A 563 18.29 -5.80 8.24
N GLY A 564 17.96 -6.02 6.97
CA GLY A 564 16.63 -6.47 6.52
C GLY A 564 15.58 -5.35 6.45
N VAL A 565 16.01 -4.08 6.38
CA VAL A 565 15.11 -2.92 6.43
C VAL A 565 14.23 -2.84 5.18
N LEU A 566 14.80 -2.98 3.97
CA LEU A 566 14.04 -2.94 2.72
C LEU A 566 12.93 -4.01 2.69
N GLU A 567 13.23 -5.22 3.19
CA GLU A 567 12.29 -6.33 3.26
C GLU A 567 11.12 -6.00 4.19
N LYS A 568 11.37 -5.32 5.33
CA LYS A 568 10.30 -4.85 6.21
C LYS A 568 9.49 -3.72 5.60
N ILE A 569 10.12 -2.81 4.87
CA ILE A 569 9.43 -1.75 4.12
C ILE A 569 8.48 -2.38 3.08
N LYS A 570 8.97 -3.32 2.27
CA LYS A 570 8.15 -4.03 1.27
C LYS A 570 7.03 -4.87 1.89
N ALA A 571 7.28 -5.50 3.04
CA ALA A 571 6.29 -6.32 3.74
C ALA A 571 5.19 -5.49 4.42
N ARG A 572 5.48 -4.25 4.84
CA ARG A 572 4.55 -3.34 5.52
C ARG A 572 4.68 -1.89 5.02
N PRO A 573 4.36 -1.59 3.74
CA PRO A 573 4.58 -0.26 3.17
C PRO A 573 3.84 0.84 3.92
N THR A 574 2.58 0.62 4.28
CA THR A 574 1.74 1.62 4.96
C THR A 574 2.30 2.06 6.31
N ALA A 575 2.94 1.15 7.04
CA ALA A 575 3.60 1.48 8.30
C ALA A 575 4.78 2.42 8.02
N PHE A 576 5.70 2.01 7.14
CA PHE A 576 6.94 2.75 6.86
C PHE A 576 6.74 4.05 6.09
N TRP A 577 5.64 4.22 5.36
CA TRP A 577 5.34 5.47 4.65
C TRP A 577 5.38 6.68 5.57
N SER A 578 4.70 6.61 6.73
CA SER A 578 4.67 7.72 7.71
C SER A 578 6.05 8.11 8.26
N VAL A 579 6.98 7.16 8.28
CA VAL A 579 8.31 7.32 8.88
C VAL A 579 9.34 7.76 7.84
N LEU A 580 9.17 7.36 6.57
CA LEU A 580 10.07 7.73 5.48
C LEU A 580 9.66 9.01 4.76
N CYS A 581 8.36 9.31 4.68
CA CYS A 581 7.81 10.39 3.85
C CYS A 581 7.22 11.56 4.64
N MET A 582 7.10 11.47 5.97
CA MET A 582 6.63 12.58 6.80
C MET A 582 7.73 13.05 7.74
N LYS A 583 8.07 14.33 7.67
CA LYS A 583 8.82 14.99 8.74
C LYS A 583 7.88 15.14 9.95
N PRO A 584 8.31 14.81 11.18
CA PRO A 584 7.51 15.13 12.35
C PRO A 584 7.26 16.65 12.37
N GLU A 585 6.00 17.05 12.44
CA GLU A 585 5.63 18.47 12.51
C GLU A 585 6.34 19.12 13.69
N LYS A 586 6.92 20.31 13.48
CA LYS A 586 7.42 21.11 14.60
C LYS A 586 6.23 21.49 15.47
N LEU A 587 6.30 21.13 16.75
CA LEU A 587 5.34 21.57 17.73
C LEU A 587 5.46 23.10 17.86
N THR A 588 4.48 23.84 17.35
CA THR A 588 4.42 25.30 17.49
C THR A 588 3.69 25.66 18.78
N ALA A 589 3.94 26.84 19.33
CA ALA A 589 3.23 27.39 20.48
C ALA A 589 1.71 27.32 20.26
N ARG A 590 1.26 27.61 19.04
CA ARG A 590 -0.14 27.54 18.62
C ARG A 590 -0.71 26.11 18.64
N VAL A 591 0.03 25.13 18.11
CA VAL A 591 -0.41 23.73 18.14
C VAL A 591 -0.44 23.22 19.58
N MET A 592 0.56 23.55 20.39
CA MET A 592 0.64 23.15 21.79
C MET A 592 -0.51 23.74 22.62
N THR A 593 -0.85 25.01 22.42
CA THR A 593 -1.96 25.68 23.11
C THR A 593 -3.31 25.05 22.75
N ASN A 594 -3.48 24.63 21.49
CA ASN A 594 -4.70 23.95 21.03
C ASN A 594 -4.86 22.51 21.57
N LEU A 595 -3.80 21.90 22.11
CA LEU A 595 -3.86 20.55 22.67
C LEU A 595 -4.41 20.52 24.11
N PHE A 596 -4.52 21.66 24.77
CA PHE A 596 -5.00 21.74 26.15
C PHE A 596 -6.24 22.61 26.27
N LYS A 597 -7.14 22.21 27.18
CA LYS A 597 -8.30 23.01 27.57
C LYS A 597 -8.00 23.60 28.95
N VAL A 598 -7.86 24.92 29.04
CA VAL A 598 -7.75 25.60 30.33
C VAL A 598 -9.11 25.47 31.03
N VAL A 599 -9.12 24.79 32.19
CA VAL A 599 -10.32 24.65 33.01
C VAL A 599 -10.20 25.64 34.16
N ASP A 600 -11.06 26.65 34.16
CA ASP A 600 -11.13 27.62 35.24
C ASP A 600 -11.63 26.96 36.53
N PRO A 601 -11.03 27.24 37.70
CA PRO A 601 -11.65 26.92 38.97
C PRO A 601 -12.92 27.76 39.18
N PRO A 602 -13.93 27.25 39.91
CA PRO A 602 -15.28 27.79 39.92
C PRO A 602 -15.49 29.05 40.78
N ASP A 603 -14.48 29.89 40.97
CA ASP A 603 -14.56 31.05 41.88
C ASP A 603 -14.35 32.41 41.15
N PRO A 604 -15.34 33.32 41.11
CA PRO A 604 -15.33 34.51 40.24
C PRO A 604 -14.48 35.71 40.73
N HIS A 605 -13.71 35.59 41.81
CA HIS A 605 -13.14 36.77 42.49
C HIS A 605 -11.61 36.85 42.61
N SER A 606 -10.83 36.12 41.80
CA SER A 606 -9.38 36.37 41.71
C SER A 606 -9.00 37.07 40.41
N ASN A 607 -8.69 38.36 40.49
CA ASN A 607 -8.06 39.17 39.42
C ASN A 607 -6.67 38.63 38.97
N SER A 608 -6.25 37.44 39.39
CA SER A 608 -5.05 36.76 38.89
C SER A 608 -5.28 36.00 37.57
N GLN A 609 -6.49 36.05 37.02
CA GLN A 609 -6.96 35.19 35.92
C GLN A 609 -6.42 35.56 34.53
N CYS A 610 -6.10 36.84 34.28
CA CYS A 610 -5.61 37.28 32.97
C CYS A 610 -4.10 37.03 32.75
N CYS A 611 -3.33 36.84 33.83
CA CYS A 611 -1.86 36.81 33.74
C CYS A 611 -1.26 35.42 33.50
N SER A 612 -1.97 34.32 33.80
CA SER A 612 -1.40 32.98 33.64
C SER A 612 -1.46 32.48 32.21
N THR A 613 -2.57 32.73 31.51
CA THR A 613 -2.78 32.28 30.13
C THR A 613 -1.91 33.09 29.17
N SER A 614 -1.89 34.42 29.32
CA SER A 614 -1.01 35.29 28.54
C SER A 614 0.47 34.96 28.77
N PHE A 615 0.88 34.66 30.02
CA PHE A 615 2.25 34.23 30.30
C PHE A 615 2.63 32.92 29.61
N TRP A 616 1.72 31.94 29.51
CA TRP A 616 1.99 30.69 28.80
C TRP A 616 2.04 30.89 27.29
N ASP A 617 1.16 31.72 26.73
CA ASP A 617 1.18 32.07 25.32
C ASP A 617 2.50 32.79 24.97
N ASP A 618 2.85 33.82 25.73
CA ASP A 618 4.10 34.59 25.57
C ASP A 618 5.34 33.69 25.76
N TYR A 619 5.35 32.82 26.78
CA TYR A 619 6.47 31.90 27.04
C TYR A 619 6.61 30.84 25.95
N LEU A 620 5.52 30.26 25.47
CA LEU A 620 5.55 29.27 24.39
C LEU A 620 6.04 29.92 23.08
N GLU A 621 5.59 31.14 22.78
CA GLU A 621 6.07 31.92 21.63
C GLU A 621 7.56 32.28 21.75
N ASP A 622 8.02 32.70 22.94
CA ASP A 622 9.43 32.99 23.21
C ASP A 622 10.32 31.75 23.09
N THR A 623 9.84 30.58 23.52
CA THR A 623 10.56 29.30 23.38
C THR A 623 10.59 28.79 21.95
N GLU A 624 9.61 29.11 21.12
CA GLU A 624 9.59 28.78 19.69
C GLU A 624 10.64 29.60 18.90
N GLY A 625 10.96 30.82 19.37
CA GLY A 625 11.97 31.71 18.79
C GLY A 625 13.43 31.38 19.13
N GLN A 626 13.71 30.68 20.24
CA GLN A 626 15.08 30.42 20.71
C GLN A 626 15.61 29.01 20.34
N LYS A 627 16.70 28.97 19.56
CA LYS A 627 17.31 27.73 19.02
C LYS A 627 18.05 26.82 20.02
N ASN A 628 17.98 27.02 21.35
CA ASN A 628 18.77 26.25 22.32
C ASN A 628 17.96 25.79 23.56
N GLU A 629 18.11 24.50 23.88
CA GLU A 629 17.90 23.80 25.16
C GLU A 629 16.82 24.33 26.14
N ILE A 630 15.76 23.54 26.34
CA ILE A 630 14.88 23.64 27.52
C ILE A 630 15.72 23.37 28.76
N LYS A 631 16.22 24.43 29.40
CA LYS A 631 16.89 24.33 30.71
C LYS A 631 15.86 23.87 31.74
N SER A 632 16.27 22.89 32.54
CA SER A 632 15.53 22.31 33.67
C SER A 632 14.78 23.36 34.49
N LEU A 633 13.46 23.16 34.65
CA LEU A 633 12.61 23.89 35.58
C LEU A 633 13.06 23.63 37.03
N HIS A 634 13.98 24.46 37.51
CA HIS A 634 14.31 24.55 38.93
C HIS A 634 14.06 25.98 39.40
N THR A 635 12.83 26.47 39.30
CA THR A 635 12.40 27.67 40.02
C THR A 635 10.87 27.72 40.13
N ALA A 636 10.39 27.38 41.33
CA ALA A 636 9.27 27.98 42.06
C ALA A 636 7.84 27.97 41.44
N ARG A 637 6.94 27.23 42.13
CA ARG A 637 5.51 27.57 42.45
C ARG A 637 4.36 26.65 41.98
N TYR A 638 4.59 25.57 41.23
CA TYR A 638 3.50 24.69 40.78
C TYR A 638 3.79 23.20 40.99
N LYS A 639 2.77 22.42 41.37
CA LYS A 639 2.78 20.95 41.29
C LYS A 639 1.96 20.51 40.09
N VAL A 640 2.55 19.68 39.24
CA VAL A 640 1.91 19.05 38.08
C VAL A 640 1.79 17.56 38.37
N TYR A 641 0.58 17.00 38.25
CA TYR A 641 0.36 15.56 38.37
C TYR A 641 -0.71 15.08 37.40
N TYR A 642 -0.59 13.81 37.01
CA TYR A 642 -1.43 13.17 36.02
C TYR A 642 -2.38 12.19 36.73
N CYS A 643 -3.69 12.37 36.56
CA CYS A 643 -4.70 11.49 37.15
C CYS A 643 -5.84 11.25 36.16
N ARG A 644 -6.22 9.97 35.95
CA ARG A 644 -7.36 9.55 35.12
C ARG A 644 -7.40 10.16 33.70
N GLY A 645 -6.24 10.29 33.06
CA GLY A 645 -6.15 10.81 31.69
C GLY A 645 -6.19 12.34 31.57
N HIS A 646 -6.16 13.08 32.68
CA HIS A 646 -6.12 14.53 32.70
C HIS A 646 -4.91 15.04 33.50
N LEU A 647 -4.24 16.06 32.96
CA LEU A 647 -3.13 16.75 33.62
C LEU A 647 -3.72 17.83 34.53
N HIS A 648 -3.47 17.73 35.84
CA HIS A 648 -3.90 18.72 36.83
C HIS A 648 -2.71 19.58 37.26
N ILE A 649 -2.86 20.90 37.15
CA ILE A 649 -1.89 21.89 37.62
C ILE A 649 -2.54 22.63 38.79
N THR A 650 -1.91 22.59 39.97
CA THR A 650 -2.40 23.31 41.15
C THR A 650 -1.37 24.29 41.68
N THR A 651 -1.83 25.51 41.97
CA THR A 651 -1.04 26.60 42.55
C THR A 651 -0.95 26.42 44.06
N ILE A 652 0.25 26.27 44.60
CA ILE A 652 0.43 26.20 46.07
C ILE A 652 0.65 27.62 46.59
N LYS A 653 -0.37 28.21 47.24
CA LYS A 653 -0.17 29.40 48.07
C LYS A 653 0.60 29.00 49.32
N ARG A 654 1.90 29.30 49.37
CA ARG A 654 2.66 29.32 50.63
C ARG A 654 2.60 30.74 51.20
N THR A 655 1.96 30.90 52.35
CA THR A 655 2.16 32.04 53.24
C THR A 655 3.61 32.00 53.74
N ALA A 656 4.25 33.17 53.71
CA ALA A 656 5.67 33.32 53.99
C ALA A 656 5.97 33.23 55.49
N SER A 657 6.84 32.30 55.89
CA SER A 657 7.84 32.52 56.95
C SER A 657 8.76 31.30 57.11
N GLN A 658 10.07 31.57 57.10
CA GLN A 658 11.19 30.77 57.59
C GLN A 658 11.78 29.64 56.71
N CYS A 659 13.10 29.77 56.54
CA CYS A 659 14.05 28.80 56.02
C CYS A 659 14.08 27.52 56.85
N SER A 660 13.94 26.36 56.20
CA SER A 660 14.67 25.13 56.53
C SER A 660 14.44 24.08 55.43
N CYS A 661 15.51 23.46 54.95
CA CYS A 661 15.44 22.24 54.14
C CYS A 661 14.72 21.12 54.91
N ALA A 662 13.75 20.46 54.28
CA ALA A 662 13.26 19.15 54.71
C ALA A 662 12.85 18.31 53.48
N THR A 663 13.50 17.17 53.36
CA THR A 663 13.17 16.02 52.51
C THR A 663 11.98 15.25 53.10
N SER A 664 11.04 14.76 52.26
CA SER A 664 10.37 13.46 52.50
C SER A 664 9.54 12.97 51.29
N SER A 665 9.97 11.78 50.83
CA SER A 665 9.35 10.63 50.15
C SER A 665 7.82 10.45 49.97
N ILE A 666 7.51 9.51 49.04
CA ILE A 666 6.29 8.66 48.82
C ILE A 666 5.35 9.20 47.71
N CYS A 667 4.90 8.46 46.69
CA CYS A 667 4.97 7.03 46.35
C CYS A 667 5.00 6.82 44.82
N SER A 668 5.59 5.71 44.42
CA SER A 668 5.40 4.97 43.17
C SER A 668 4.02 5.10 42.52
N THR A 669 4.01 5.37 41.22
CA THR A 669 3.23 4.55 40.26
C THR A 669 3.90 4.63 38.90
N GLU A 670 4.41 3.50 38.45
CA GLU A 670 4.52 3.16 37.05
C GLU A 670 3.19 3.49 36.35
N LEU A 671 3.23 4.02 35.13
CA LEU A 671 2.49 3.48 33.98
C LEU A 671 2.55 4.41 32.75
N TRP A 672 2.89 3.76 31.64
CA TRP A 672 2.77 4.13 30.21
C TRP A 672 3.87 4.96 29.54
N LYS A 673 4.77 4.18 28.91
CA LYS A 673 5.26 4.40 27.55
C LYS A 673 4.09 4.64 26.57
N GLY A 674 4.29 5.57 25.66
CA GLY A 674 3.62 5.68 24.35
C GLY A 674 4.64 6.25 23.39
#